data_AF-A0A327KR55-F1
#
_entry.id   AF-A0A327KR55-F1
#
_cell.length_a   1.000
_cell.length_b   1.000
_cell.length_c   1.000
_cell.angle_alpha   90.00
_cell.angle_beta   90.00
_cell.angle_gamma   90.00
#
_symmetry.space_group_name_H-M   'P 1'
#
loop_
_entity.id
_entity.type
_entity.pdbx_description
1 polymer ?
#
loop_
_entity_poly.entity_id
_entity_poly.type
_entity_poly.pdbx_seq_one_letter_code
_entity_poly.pdbx_strand_id
1 'polypeptide(L)'
;MTKTFAEIAVNPFEDDVVREPREVSFSVKGLNDAPLSRLHREFSALDGGPPPRKPASPKKAQLVVSPDRGYGKSHLLGRLFARLGRRATKVYLRPFQDPYKAWHSILLLTIQELEQPDEARRNAPRQIESLAIGTLAHVAADFIADLPGYKDADGAAAFLRKLGAEASLPDDKTRPWFEWLSGRILDPRDIGKLTARLHLRGIDLDGREQAWLIILAAIALDERHGEGRRTALKWLRAEPLEADEIEFLGLSAADNEGRGDANAQEINDLSFRRLQGLCLLASYYRPFLFCFDQTEFYASDPALIRTLGNCVDQLYVDLRNHLTVVTANQENWVSEILPRFAKPQQERLSPEIKLEGIRIDGARELILARLKEHDLGDEAIERFFADDWLETVFDPLPELGVRAMLMRAADRVRALADPEQTKAPPPPLDDLFRVQMNDVRSKQALLAYSPDALMWFVKDVGRGQPGVTVSRPAHRRYVTVEWAWPHRSVFFAFEGGDHWHRWGSIAKEAQDLALAIPGRTVLTYVFRTPDLPKVPRPSWTSVNRMIEAAEQTGFAIVELTLDQVCALHAARELYSNALQGNIPYTGSETLAWLQARFAPELKELAERPPAPPKPDPGGTQTGGARHDAAGHRATGPHAERSAPGRSTGTTPVQPAAAANGHDGAPALAQALDPARLRIVLDTVREQRIVDITAVLGRLGREDLRDPLLRSVEAHPNLKAHPGPRTIFLQWRITP
;
A
#
# COMPACT_ATOMS: atom_id res chain seq x y z
N MET A 1 -45.79 19.01 7.26
CA MET A 1 -46.20 18.81 5.86
C MET A 1 -45.40 17.63 5.35
N THR A 2 -46.05 16.52 5.02
CA THR A 2 -45.40 15.32 4.47
C THR A 2 -45.12 15.54 3.00
N LYS A 3 -43.91 15.21 2.53
CA LYS A 3 -43.53 15.41 1.12
C LYS A 3 -44.24 14.41 0.23
N THR A 4 -44.55 14.79 -1.01
CA THR A 4 -44.94 13.88 -2.09
C THR A 4 -43.69 13.41 -2.88
N PHE A 5 -43.81 12.37 -3.72
CA PHE A 5 -42.71 11.93 -4.58
C PHE A 5 -42.23 12.98 -5.59
N ALA A 6 -43.09 13.94 -5.95
CA ALA A 6 -42.71 15.06 -6.81
C ALA A 6 -41.93 16.16 -6.06
N GLU A 7 -42.01 16.18 -4.73
CA GLU A 7 -41.40 17.21 -3.87
C GLU A 7 -40.05 16.77 -3.28
N ILE A 8 -39.67 15.50 -3.41
CA ILE A 8 -38.36 15.03 -2.96
C ILE A 8 -37.27 15.50 -3.93
N ALA A 9 -36.31 16.27 -3.39
CA ALA A 9 -35.20 16.80 -4.18
C ALA A 9 -34.18 15.72 -4.59
N VAL A 10 -34.12 14.61 -3.85
CA VAL A 10 -33.18 13.51 -4.05
C VAL A 10 -33.93 12.18 -3.90
N ASN A 11 -33.68 11.25 -4.82
CA ASN A 11 -34.26 9.91 -4.77
C ASN A 11 -33.63 9.11 -3.61
N PRO A 12 -34.42 8.60 -2.64
CA PRO A 12 -33.89 7.88 -1.46
C PRO A 12 -33.07 6.62 -1.77
N PHE A 13 -33.11 6.15 -3.00
CA PHE A 13 -32.48 4.90 -3.43
C PHE A 13 -31.26 5.08 -4.34
N GLU A 14 -30.93 6.31 -4.76
CA GLU A 14 -29.84 6.56 -5.72
C GLU A 14 -28.44 6.65 -5.09
N ASP A 15 -28.31 7.09 -3.82
CA ASP A 15 -27.01 7.49 -3.26
C ASP A 15 -26.20 6.39 -2.54
N ASP A 16 -26.82 5.28 -2.14
CA ASP A 16 -26.24 4.45 -1.08
C ASP A 16 -25.94 3.02 -1.54
N VAL A 17 -25.05 2.94 -2.53
CA VAL A 17 -24.25 1.75 -2.79
C VAL A 17 -22.99 1.87 -1.93
N VAL A 18 -22.84 1.04 -0.90
CA VAL A 18 -21.62 0.99 -0.08
C VAL A 18 -20.40 0.79 -0.98
N ARG A 19 -19.59 1.84 -1.15
CA ARG A 19 -18.33 1.82 -1.93
C ARG A 19 -17.13 1.55 -1.04
N GLU A 20 -17.19 2.02 0.21
CA GLU A 20 -16.15 1.85 1.20
C GLU A 20 -16.73 1.21 2.47
N PRO A 21 -16.13 0.13 3.00
CA PRO A 21 -16.62 -0.52 4.23
C PRO A 21 -16.75 0.42 5.44
N ARG A 22 -16.03 1.54 5.46
CA ARG A 22 -16.08 2.51 6.57
C ARG A 22 -17.33 3.40 6.55
N GLU A 23 -18.11 3.40 5.47
CA GLU A 23 -19.25 4.30 5.26
C GLU A 23 -20.62 3.63 5.47
N VAL A 24 -20.67 2.42 6.04
CA VAL A 24 -21.94 1.70 6.23
C VAL A 24 -22.84 2.40 7.26
N SER A 25 -24.00 2.88 6.82
CA SER A 25 -24.97 3.64 7.61
C SER A 25 -26.18 2.82 8.10
N PHE A 26 -26.81 2.02 7.22
CA PHE A 26 -28.01 1.23 7.51
C PHE A 26 -27.84 -0.23 7.10
N SER A 27 -28.43 -1.19 7.83
CA SER A 27 -28.49 -2.61 7.47
C SER A 27 -29.86 -3.19 7.78
N VAL A 28 -30.40 -3.98 6.85
CA VAL A 28 -31.62 -4.80 7.08
C VAL A 28 -31.33 -5.83 8.16
N LYS A 29 -32.25 -5.99 9.10
CA LYS A 29 -32.10 -6.98 10.18
C LYS A 29 -32.13 -8.40 9.62
N GLY A 30 -31.25 -9.28 10.10
CA GLY A 30 -31.21 -10.69 9.66
C GLY A 30 -30.45 -10.95 8.35
N LEU A 31 -30.40 -9.98 7.42
CA LEU A 31 -29.71 -10.16 6.14
C LEU A 31 -28.20 -10.35 6.36
N ASN A 32 -27.68 -11.51 5.95
CA ASN A 32 -26.27 -11.88 6.10
C ASN A 32 -25.75 -11.86 7.56
N ASP A 33 -26.63 -11.97 8.56
CA ASP A 33 -26.24 -12.05 9.98
C ASP A 33 -25.46 -13.32 10.31
N ALA A 34 -25.74 -14.42 9.63
CA ALA A 34 -25.01 -15.68 9.78
C ALA A 34 -23.56 -15.57 9.24
N PRO A 35 -23.31 -15.11 8.01
CA PRO A 35 -21.98 -14.73 7.54
C PRO A 35 -21.22 -13.80 8.51
N LEU A 36 -21.86 -12.71 8.96
CA LEU A 36 -21.26 -11.75 9.89
C LEU A 36 -20.89 -12.41 11.22
N SER A 37 -21.79 -13.22 11.79
CA SER A 37 -21.57 -13.91 13.06
C SER A 37 -20.47 -14.96 12.96
N ARG A 38 -20.35 -15.64 11.80
CA ARG A 38 -19.25 -16.57 11.54
C ARG A 38 -17.91 -15.83 11.52
N LEU A 39 -17.78 -14.75 10.75
CA LEU A 39 -16.54 -13.95 10.70
C LEU A 39 -16.18 -13.36 12.08
N HIS A 40 -17.17 -12.86 12.81
CA HIS A 40 -16.99 -12.32 14.17
C HIS A 40 -16.50 -13.39 15.15
N ARG A 41 -17.04 -14.61 15.07
CA ARG A 41 -16.59 -15.75 15.88
C ARG A 41 -15.16 -16.16 15.53
N GLU A 42 -14.82 -16.19 14.25
CA GLU A 42 -13.45 -16.51 13.83
C GLU A 42 -12.44 -15.50 14.37
N PHE A 43 -12.79 -14.21 14.33
CA PHE A 43 -11.98 -13.13 14.89
C PHE A 43 -11.90 -13.19 16.43
N SER A 44 -13.00 -13.51 17.11
CA SER A 44 -13.04 -13.52 18.59
C SER A 44 -12.09 -14.55 19.22
N ALA A 45 -11.60 -15.53 18.45
CA ALA A 45 -10.55 -16.43 18.90
C ALA A 45 -9.16 -15.79 18.95
N LEU A 46 -8.94 -14.67 18.26
CA LEU A 46 -7.67 -13.96 18.17
C LEU A 46 -7.51 -12.89 19.26
N ASP A 47 -8.61 -12.28 19.71
CA ASP A 47 -8.60 -11.19 20.68
C ASP A 47 -9.03 -11.62 22.09
N GLY A 48 -9.09 -12.93 22.34
CA GLY A 48 -9.35 -13.48 23.66
C GLY A 48 -8.22 -13.18 24.66
N GLY A 49 -8.60 -12.72 25.85
CA GLY A 49 -7.67 -12.43 26.95
C GLY A 49 -7.04 -11.02 26.91
N PRO A 50 -6.51 -10.56 28.06
CA PRO A 50 -5.90 -9.24 28.13
C PRO A 50 -4.54 -9.20 27.39
N PRO A 51 -4.20 -8.09 26.73
CA PRO A 51 -2.84 -7.85 26.25
C PRO A 51 -1.85 -7.72 27.44
N PRO A 52 -0.56 -8.06 27.24
CA PRO A 52 -0.01 -8.72 26.07
C PRO A 52 -0.43 -10.18 25.93
N ARG A 53 -0.82 -10.56 24.70
CA ARG A 53 -1.20 -11.93 24.33
C ARG A 53 0.01 -12.68 23.77
N LYS A 54 -0.05 -14.02 23.74
CA LYS A 54 0.87 -14.81 22.91
C LYS A 54 0.48 -14.66 21.44
N PRO A 55 1.43 -14.59 20.49
CA PRO A 55 1.10 -14.55 19.07
C PRO A 55 0.21 -15.72 18.65
N ALA A 56 -1.01 -15.42 18.23
CA ALA A 56 -1.97 -16.41 17.78
C ALA A 56 -1.59 -16.91 16.38
N SER A 57 -1.69 -18.23 16.19
CA SER A 57 -1.56 -18.82 14.86
C SER A 57 -2.65 -18.30 13.92
N PRO A 58 -2.30 -18.04 12.65
CA PRO A 58 -3.29 -17.66 11.66
C PRO A 58 -4.28 -18.79 11.43
N LYS A 59 -5.51 -18.39 11.08
CA LYS A 59 -6.53 -19.30 10.59
C LYS A 59 -6.56 -19.27 9.07
N LYS A 60 -7.25 -20.25 8.48
CA LYS A 60 -7.55 -20.22 7.05
C LYS A 60 -8.20 -18.89 6.66
N ALA A 61 -7.85 -18.38 5.49
CA ALA A 61 -8.48 -17.18 4.95
C ALA A 61 -9.98 -17.45 4.75
N GLN A 62 -10.82 -16.56 5.29
CA GLN A 62 -12.27 -16.70 5.24
C GLN A 62 -12.78 -16.24 3.87
N LEU A 63 -13.19 -17.19 3.04
CA LEU A 63 -13.71 -16.92 1.71
C LEU A 63 -15.20 -16.57 1.78
N VAL A 64 -15.54 -15.33 1.47
CA VAL A 64 -16.91 -14.84 1.35
C VAL A 64 -17.27 -14.73 -0.12
N VAL A 65 -18.29 -15.47 -0.56
CA VAL A 65 -18.74 -15.43 -1.95
C VAL A 65 -20.17 -14.90 -2.05
N SER A 66 -20.43 -14.09 -3.08
CA SER A 66 -21.79 -13.72 -3.46
C SER A 66 -22.21 -14.41 -4.75
N PRO A 67 -23.50 -14.77 -4.92
CA PRO A 67 -24.00 -15.34 -6.18
C PRO A 67 -23.67 -14.47 -7.39
N ASP A 68 -23.86 -13.16 -7.24
CA ASP A 68 -23.52 -12.15 -8.25
C ASP A 68 -23.12 -10.84 -7.53
N ARG A 69 -22.91 -9.78 -8.29
CA ARG A 69 -22.65 -8.42 -7.83
C ARG A 69 -23.85 -7.83 -7.07
N GLY A 70 -23.57 -6.94 -6.11
CA GLY A 70 -24.62 -6.21 -5.38
C GLY A 70 -25.28 -6.93 -4.21
N TYR A 71 -24.77 -8.09 -3.78
CA TYR A 71 -25.24 -8.84 -2.60
C TYR A 71 -24.63 -8.36 -1.27
N GLY A 72 -23.92 -7.22 -1.27
CA GLY A 72 -23.44 -6.59 -0.05
C GLY A 72 -22.11 -7.13 0.50
N LYS A 73 -21.15 -7.52 -0.35
CA LYS A 73 -19.79 -7.91 0.08
C LYS A 73 -19.11 -6.80 0.91
N SER A 74 -18.91 -5.63 0.32
CA SER A 74 -18.29 -4.47 1.02
C SER A 74 -19.13 -3.99 2.21
N HIS A 75 -20.46 -4.13 2.12
CA HIS A 75 -21.37 -3.84 3.23
C HIS A 75 -21.16 -4.81 4.40
N LEU A 76 -21.03 -6.11 4.16
CA LEU A 76 -20.70 -7.11 5.19
C LEU A 76 -19.37 -6.77 5.87
N LEU A 77 -18.35 -6.39 5.10
CA LEU A 77 -17.07 -5.96 5.64
C LEU A 77 -17.24 -4.72 6.53
N GLY A 78 -18.07 -3.76 6.14
CA GLY A 78 -18.34 -2.58 6.95
C GLY A 78 -19.11 -2.89 8.23
N ARG A 79 -20.10 -3.79 8.17
CA ARG A 79 -20.77 -4.32 9.36
C ARG A 79 -19.79 -5.07 10.28
N LEU A 80 -18.83 -5.80 9.71
CA LEU A 80 -17.77 -6.46 10.48
C LEU A 80 -16.86 -5.42 11.15
N PHE A 81 -16.45 -4.36 10.44
CA PHE A 81 -15.67 -3.26 11.00
C PHE A 81 -16.41 -2.59 12.16
N ALA A 82 -17.70 -2.27 11.99
CA ALA A 82 -18.53 -1.69 13.03
C ALA A 82 -18.68 -2.63 14.24
N ARG A 83 -18.95 -3.92 13.99
CA ARG A 83 -19.12 -4.94 15.05
C ARG A 83 -17.85 -5.20 15.84
N LEU A 84 -16.68 -5.13 15.20
CA LEU A 84 -15.40 -5.27 15.88
C LEU A 84 -14.97 -3.97 16.57
N GLY A 85 -15.35 -2.81 16.04
CA GLY A 85 -15.06 -1.51 16.62
C GLY A 85 -13.55 -1.34 16.86
N ARG A 86 -13.16 -1.11 18.12
CA ARG A 86 -11.77 -0.97 18.55
C ARG A 86 -11.05 -2.29 18.84
N ARG A 87 -11.72 -3.44 18.67
CA ARG A 87 -11.12 -4.78 18.92
C ARG A 87 -10.23 -5.25 17.78
N ALA A 88 -10.28 -4.60 16.62
CA ALA A 88 -9.52 -4.98 15.44
C ALA A 88 -8.80 -3.79 14.83
N THR A 89 -7.60 -4.03 14.33
CA THR A 89 -6.92 -3.14 13.40
C THR A 89 -7.42 -3.46 11.99
N LYS A 90 -8.25 -2.56 11.45
CA LYS A 90 -9.03 -2.77 10.22
C LYS A 90 -8.22 -2.34 9.01
N VAL A 91 -8.01 -3.26 8.07
CA VAL A 91 -7.27 -3.00 6.84
C VAL A 91 -8.09 -3.47 5.64
N TYR A 92 -8.56 -2.50 4.85
CA TYR A 92 -9.20 -2.74 3.57
C TYR A 92 -8.17 -2.77 2.45
N LEU A 93 -8.09 -3.90 1.72
CA LEU A 93 -7.10 -4.12 0.67
C LEU A 93 -7.79 -4.17 -0.69
N ARG A 94 -7.44 -3.21 -1.54
CA ARG A 94 -7.78 -3.20 -2.96
C ARG A 94 -6.80 -4.04 -3.78
N PRO A 95 -7.17 -4.46 -5.00
CA PRO A 95 -6.31 -5.27 -5.85
C PRO A 95 -4.98 -4.56 -6.19
N PHE A 96 -3.86 -5.24 -5.92
CA PHE A 96 -2.54 -4.81 -6.39
C PHE A 96 -2.39 -5.05 -7.89
N GLN A 97 -1.50 -4.29 -8.54
CA GLN A 97 -1.31 -4.35 -10.00
C GLN A 97 0.06 -4.91 -10.38
N ASP A 98 1.04 -4.94 -9.46
CA ASP A 98 2.37 -5.50 -9.70
C ASP A 98 2.53 -6.87 -9.02
N PRO A 99 2.56 -7.98 -9.77
CA PRO A 99 2.71 -9.32 -9.17
C PRO A 99 4.07 -9.55 -8.50
N TYR A 100 5.07 -8.68 -8.72
CA TYR A 100 6.42 -8.81 -8.14
C TYR A 100 6.62 -7.90 -6.92
N LYS A 101 5.71 -6.95 -6.68
CA LYS A 101 5.73 -6.03 -5.55
C LYS A 101 4.43 -6.09 -4.75
N ALA A 102 3.75 -7.24 -4.76
CA ALA A 102 2.45 -7.40 -4.11
C ALA A 102 2.49 -7.10 -2.60
N TRP A 103 3.53 -7.51 -1.88
CA TRP A 103 3.68 -7.16 -0.46
C TRP A 103 3.98 -5.69 -0.24
N HIS A 104 4.69 -5.06 -1.16
CA HIS A 104 4.88 -3.62 -1.10
C HIS A 104 3.55 -2.90 -1.27
N SER A 105 2.73 -3.28 -2.26
CA SER A 105 1.36 -2.75 -2.41
C SER A 105 0.49 -3.00 -1.18
N ILE A 106 0.49 -4.22 -0.63
CA ILE A 106 -0.28 -4.57 0.58
C ILE A 106 0.21 -3.75 1.79
N LEU A 107 1.52 -3.57 1.95
CA LEU A 107 2.09 -2.76 3.02
C LEU A 107 1.69 -1.29 2.89
N LEU A 108 1.84 -0.68 1.71
CA LEU A 108 1.46 0.72 1.49
C LEU A 108 -0.02 0.96 1.79
N LEU A 109 -0.91 0.07 1.31
CA LEU A 109 -2.33 0.12 1.63
C LEU A 109 -2.59 -0.12 3.12
N THR A 110 -1.84 -1.00 3.77
CA THR A 110 -1.93 -1.22 5.21
C THR A 110 -1.56 0.04 5.98
N ILE A 111 -0.45 0.70 5.66
CA ILE A 111 -0.05 1.95 6.31
C ILE A 111 -1.08 3.06 6.05
N GLN A 112 -1.63 3.15 4.84
CA GLN A 112 -2.71 4.09 4.51
C GLN A 112 -3.96 3.83 5.36
N GLU A 113 -4.36 2.57 5.53
CA GLU A 113 -5.49 2.19 6.39
C GLU A 113 -5.19 2.42 7.87
N LEU A 114 -3.95 2.23 8.31
CA LEU A 114 -3.53 2.52 9.67
C LEU A 114 -3.54 4.03 9.98
N GLU A 115 -3.38 4.86 8.96
CA GLU A 115 -3.51 6.31 9.04
C GLU A 115 -4.98 6.79 9.10
N GLN A 116 -5.96 5.89 8.92
CA GLN A 116 -7.37 6.22 9.11
C GLN A 116 -7.73 6.36 10.60
N PRO A 117 -8.78 7.14 10.93
CA PRO A 117 -9.33 7.19 12.28
C PRO A 117 -9.69 5.80 12.81
N ASP A 118 -9.40 5.54 14.09
CA ASP A 118 -9.73 4.29 14.76
C ASP A 118 -11.26 4.12 14.94
N GLU A 119 -11.95 5.23 15.13
CA GLU A 119 -13.41 5.32 15.25
C GLU A 119 -13.94 6.44 14.36
N ALA A 120 -15.24 6.41 14.05
CA ALA A 120 -15.94 7.44 13.28
C ALA A 120 -16.10 8.78 14.03
N ARG A 121 -15.46 8.96 15.19
CA ARG A 121 -15.54 10.19 15.99
C ARG A 121 -14.60 11.25 15.45
N ARG A 122 -15.05 12.51 15.45
CA ARG A 122 -14.20 13.66 15.14
C ARG A 122 -13.03 13.70 16.14
N ASN A 123 -11.81 13.77 15.62
CA ASN A 123 -10.54 13.75 16.39
C ASN A 123 -10.20 12.39 17.05
N ALA A 124 -10.80 11.27 16.62
CA ALA A 124 -10.32 9.96 17.05
C ALA A 124 -8.83 9.78 16.68
N PRO A 125 -8.03 9.10 17.52
CA PRO A 125 -6.68 8.72 17.15
C PRO A 125 -6.70 7.88 15.87
N ARG A 126 -5.62 7.95 15.10
CA ARG A 126 -5.42 7.04 13.98
C ARG A 126 -5.12 5.63 14.50
N GLN A 127 -5.43 4.61 13.71
CA GLN A 127 -5.18 3.22 14.13
C GLN A 127 -3.69 2.96 14.42
N ILE A 128 -2.76 3.59 13.69
CA ILE A 128 -1.32 3.47 13.92
C ILE A 128 -0.88 4.08 15.26
N GLU A 129 -1.50 5.19 15.67
CA GLU A 129 -1.23 5.85 16.94
C GLU A 129 -1.71 4.96 18.08
N SER A 130 -2.94 4.44 17.97
CA SER A 130 -3.49 3.51 18.95
C SER A 130 -2.67 2.22 19.05
N LEU A 131 -2.15 1.70 17.92
CA LEU A 131 -1.24 0.56 17.92
C LEU A 131 0.07 0.88 18.65
N ALA A 132 0.69 2.03 18.36
CA ALA A 132 1.95 2.44 18.97
C ALA A 132 1.79 2.66 20.48
N ILE A 133 0.80 3.46 20.89
CA ILE A 133 0.46 3.74 22.30
C ILE A 133 0.13 2.44 23.03
N GLY A 134 -0.76 1.62 22.46
CA GLY A 134 -1.16 0.34 23.02
C GLY A 134 0.03 -0.59 23.25
N THR A 135 0.92 -0.67 22.27
CA THR A 135 2.12 -1.52 22.36
C THR A 135 3.09 -1.00 23.40
N LEU A 136 3.46 0.28 23.32
CA LEU A 136 4.43 0.91 24.21
C LEU A 136 3.98 0.89 25.67
N ALA A 137 2.71 1.17 25.94
CA ALA A 137 2.18 1.17 27.30
C ALA A 137 2.26 -0.22 27.94
N HIS A 138 1.95 -1.29 27.20
CA HIS A 138 2.06 -2.65 27.73
C HIS A 138 3.52 -3.13 27.86
N VAL A 139 4.40 -2.73 26.93
CA VAL A 139 5.85 -2.98 27.06
C VAL A 139 6.40 -2.28 28.30
N ALA A 140 6.02 -1.03 28.55
CA ALA A 140 6.38 -0.29 29.75
C ALA A 140 5.84 -0.94 31.03
N ALA A 141 4.59 -1.42 31.01
CA ALA A 141 4.00 -2.13 32.15
C ALA A 141 4.77 -3.41 32.50
N ASP A 142 5.13 -4.21 31.49
CA ASP A 142 5.94 -5.42 31.68
C ASP A 142 7.35 -5.08 32.18
N PHE A 143 7.92 -3.96 31.74
CA PHE A 143 9.22 -3.49 32.22
C PHE A 143 9.17 -3.05 33.69
N ILE A 144 8.20 -2.22 34.08
CA ILE A 144 8.06 -1.69 35.45
C ILE A 144 7.78 -2.80 36.46
N ALA A 145 6.92 -3.76 36.10
CA ALA A 145 6.59 -4.87 36.98
C ALA A 145 7.84 -5.67 37.42
N ASP A 146 8.89 -5.66 36.61
CA ASP A 146 10.13 -6.38 36.84
C ASP A 146 11.28 -5.49 37.31
N LEU A 147 11.06 -4.18 37.55
CA LEU A 147 12.08 -3.27 38.07
C LEU A 147 12.25 -3.43 39.59
N PRO A 148 13.42 -3.89 40.08
CA PRO A 148 13.64 -4.07 41.51
C PRO A 148 13.60 -2.72 42.25
N GLY A 149 12.80 -2.64 43.32
CA GLY A 149 12.75 -1.48 44.20
C GLY A 149 11.97 -0.27 43.67
N TYR A 150 11.25 -0.40 42.55
CA TYR A 150 10.33 0.65 42.10
C TYR A 150 9.11 0.72 43.03
N LYS A 151 8.92 1.87 43.69
CA LYS A 151 7.80 2.09 44.60
C LYS A 151 6.49 2.11 43.80
N ASP A 152 5.53 1.27 44.20
CA ASP A 152 4.22 1.12 43.53
C ASP A 152 4.30 0.61 42.07
N ALA A 153 5.20 -0.36 41.81
CA ALA A 153 5.32 -0.99 40.50
C ALA A 153 4.00 -1.61 40.02
N ASP A 154 3.24 -2.24 40.92
CA ASP A 154 1.95 -2.85 40.60
C ASP A 154 0.90 -1.81 40.17
N GLY A 155 0.81 -0.69 40.89
CA GLY A 155 -0.09 0.42 40.55
C GLY A 155 0.25 1.06 39.21
N ALA A 156 1.54 1.34 38.97
CA ALA A 156 2.03 1.88 37.71
C ALA A 156 1.80 0.91 36.53
N ALA A 157 2.10 -0.37 36.70
CA ALA A 157 1.86 -1.38 35.67
C ALA A 157 0.36 -1.54 35.37
N ALA A 158 -0.51 -1.54 36.40
CA ALA A 158 -1.95 -1.60 36.21
C ALA A 158 -2.48 -0.37 35.45
N PHE A 159 -1.99 0.82 35.79
CA PHE A 159 -2.31 2.06 35.07
C PHE A 159 -1.90 1.99 33.60
N LEU A 160 -0.67 1.58 33.30
CA LEU A 160 -0.16 1.47 31.93
C LEU A 160 -0.89 0.41 31.10
N ARG A 161 -1.26 -0.74 31.71
CA ARG A 161 -2.09 -1.75 31.03
C ARG A 161 -3.47 -1.19 30.68
N LYS A 162 -4.09 -0.44 31.59
CA LYS A 162 -5.37 0.24 31.31
C LYS A 162 -5.21 1.25 30.18
N LEU A 163 -4.17 2.09 30.23
CA LEU A 163 -3.86 3.06 29.18
C LEU A 163 -3.64 2.38 27.83
N GLY A 164 -2.91 1.26 27.79
CA GLY A 164 -2.67 0.52 26.56
C GLY A 164 -3.93 -0.14 25.98
N ALA A 165 -4.83 -0.61 26.84
CA ALA A 165 -6.12 -1.16 26.42
C ALA A 165 -7.05 -0.08 25.86
N GLU A 166 -7.06 1.11 26.46
CA GLU A 166 -7.84 2.25 26.01
C GLU A 166 -7.19 2.98 24.82
N ALA A 167 -5.87 2.83 24.63
CA ALA A 167 -5.05 3.47 23.60
C ALA A 167 -5.41 4.95 23.36
N SER A 168 -5.64 5.68 24.45
CA SER A 168 -5.97 7.10 24.45
C SER A 168 -4.73 7.91 24.08
N LEU A 169 -4.90 8.99 23.32
CA LEU A 169 -3.80 9.89 22.97
C LEU A 169 -3.13 10.44 24.24
N PRO A 170 -1.81 10.67 24.23
CA PRO A 170 -1.11 11.24 25.37
C PRO A 170 -1.67 12.62 25.75
N ASP A 171 -2.14 12.74 26.99
CA ASP A 171 -2.55 13.97 27.66
C ASP A 171 -1.51 14.39 28.71
N ASP A 172 -1.76 15.47 29.44
CA ASP A 172 -0.82 15.98 30.46
C ASP A 172 -0.53 14.96 31.58
N LYS A 173 -1.39 13.96 31.78
CA LYS A 173 -1.23 12.93 32.82
C LYS A 173 -0.44 11.73 32.31
N THR A 174 -0.57 11.39 31.04
CA THR A 174 0.01 10.19 30.41
C THR A 174 1.29 10.49 29.65
N ARG A 175 1.47 11.71 29.13
CA ARG A 175 2.67 12.16 28.42
C ARG A 175 3.97 11.93 29.20
N PRO A 176 4.07 12.24 30.52
CA PRO A 176 5.29 11.97 31.26
C PRO A 176 5.72 10.50 31.28
N TRP A 177 4.76 9.56 31.19
CA TRP A 177 5.07 8.13 31.11
C TRP A 177 5.67 7.74 29.76
N PHE A 178 5.14 8.28 28.66
CA PHE A 178 5.68 8.02 27.33
C PHE A 178 7.03 8.71 27.12
N GLU A 179 7.23 9.93 27.65
CA GLU A 179 8.53 10.60 27.66
C GLU A 179 9.56 9.82 28.49
N TRP A 180 9.15 9.32 29.66
CA TRP A 180 9.98 8.42 30.46
C TRP A 180 10.36 7.16 29.69
N LEU A 181 9.39 6.50 29.05
CA LEU A 181 9.66 5.29 28.26
C LEU A 181 10.55 5.58 27.06
N SER A 182 10.34 6.70 26.37
CA SER A 182 11.19 7.15 25.25
C SER A 182 12.63 7.33 25.70
N GLY A 183 12.84 7.96 26.87
CA GLY A 183 14.16 8.06 27.48
C GLY A 183 14.81 6.69 27.77
N ARG A 184 14.01 5.67 28.13
CA ARG A 184 14.49 4.28 28.32
C ARG A 184 14.79 3.58 27.00
N ILE A 185 14.04 3.86 25.95
CA ILE A 185 14.26 3.31 24.60
C ILE A 185 15.58 3.82 24.02
N LEU A 186 15.93 5.08 24.31
CA LEU A 186 17.19 5.69 23.86
C LEU A 186 18.39 5.35 24.76
N ASP A 187 18.18 4.77 25.95
CA ASP A 187 19.26 4.32 26.83
C ASP A 187 19.74 2.91 26.42
N PRO A 188 21.01 2.74 25.98
CA PRO A 188 21.55 1.43 25.58
C PRO A 188 21.44 0.33 26.63
N ARG A 189 21.37 0.67 27.93
CA ARG A 189 21.27 -0.30 29.02
C ARG A 189 19.85 -0.80 29.24
N ASP A 190 18.86 0.06 29.01
CA ASP A 190 17.46 -0.27 29.25
C ASP A 190 16.78 -0.82 27.99
N ILE A 191 17.19 -0.39 26.79
CA ILE A 191 16.66 -0.92 25.53
C ILE A 191 16.85 -2.42 25.42
N GLY A 192 18.03 -2.96 25.77
CA GLY A 192 18.29 -4.41 25.75
C GLY A 192 17.39 -5.20 26.70
N LYS A 193 16.93 -4.59 27.80
CA LYS A 193 15.96 -5.21 28.71
C LYS A 193 14.55 -5.15 28.12
N LEU A 194 14.17 -4.04 27.49
CA LEU A 194 12.88 -3.88 26.82
C LEU A 194 12.74 -4.89 25.66
N THR A 195 13.77 -5.06 24.83
CA THR A 195 13.77 -6.06 23.75
C THR A 195 13.69 -7.49 24.28
N ALA A 196 14.39 -7.80 25.38
CA ALA A 196 14.27 -9.10 26.04
C ALA A 196 12.83 -9.42 26.49
N ARG A 197 12.01 -8.41 26.84
CA ARG A 197 10.59 -8.60 27.16
C ARG A 197 9.76 -9.01 25.95
N LEU A 198 10.04 -8.46 24.77
CA LEU A 198 9.39 -8.89 23.53
C LEU A 198 9.67 -10.38 23.28
N HIS A 199 10.93 -10.80 23.41
CA HIS A 199 11.32 -12.20 23.24
C HIS A 199 10.67 -13.14 24.26
N LEU A 200 10.57 -12.75 25.53
CA LEU A 200 9.87 -13.54 26.56
C LEU A 200 8.39 -13.76 26.23
N ARG A 201 7.80 -12.90 25.41
CA ARG A 201 6.42 -13.03 24.90
C ARG A 201 6.34 -13.77 23.56
N GLY A 202 7.46 -14.27 23.04
CA GLY A 202 7.54 -14.97 21.76
C GLY A 202 7.45 -14.03 20.56
N ILE A 203 7.82 -12.77 20.73
CA ILE A 203 7.92 -11.79 19.64
C ILE A 203 9.38 -11.71 19.24
N ASP A 204 9.63 -12.18 18.03
CA ASP A 204 10.93 -12.14 17.36
C ASP A 204 10.77 -11.25 16.14
N LEU A 205 11.51 -10.13 16.13
CA LEU A 205 11.46 -9.12 15.09
C LEU A 205 12.76 -9.17 14.27
N ASP A 206 13.35 -10.35 14.14
CA ASP A 206 14.58 -10.62 13.38
C ASP A 206 15.76 -9.74 13.81
N GLY A 207 15.88 -9.46 15.12
CA GLY A 207 16.93 -8.61 15.66
C GLY A 207 16.72 -7.11 15.39
N ARG A 208 15.47 -6.68 15.16
CA ARG A 208 15.08 -5.27 14.96
C ARG A 208 14.14 -4.76 16.05
N GLU A 209 14.10 -5.43 17.20
CA GLU A 209 13.24 -5.07 18.33
C GLU A 209 13.45 -3.62 18.78
N GLN A 210 14.69 -3.18 18.85
CA GLN A 210 15.04 -1.80 19.19
C GLN A 210 14.47 -0.80 18.17
N ALA A 211 14.71 -1.04 16.87
CA ALA A 211 14.19 -0.20 15.81
C ALA A 211 12.67 -0.06 15.89
N TRP A 212 11.96 -1.17 16.09
CA TRP A 212 10.50 -1.15 16.26
C TRP A 212 10.05 -0.28 17.43
N LEU A 213 10.69 -0.38 18.60
CA LEU A 213 10.33 0.44 19.75
C LEU A 213 10.58 1.93 19.50
N ILE A 214 11.69 2.28 18.84
CA ILE A 214 12.02 3.66 18.43
C ILE A 214 10.96 4.20 17.46
N ILE A 215 10.61 3.42 16.43
CA ILE A 215 9.63 3.78 15.41
C ILE A 215 8.24 4.00 16.03
N LEU A 216 7.81 3.12 16.93
CA LEU A 216 6.55 3.29 17.64
C LEU A 216 6.58 4.52 18.56
N ALA A 217 7.70 4.79 19.23
CA ALA A 217 7.86 5.97 20.08
C ALA A 217 7.72 7.26 19.26
N ALA A 218 8.38 7.34 18.10
CA ALA A 218 8.25 8.47 17.18
C ALA A 218 6.80 8.67 16.71
N ILE A 219 6.08 7.59 16.42
CA ILE A 219 4.66 7.66 16.01
C ILE A 219 3.76 8.16 17.15
N ALA A 220 4.01 7.72 18.38
CA ALA A 220 3.16 8.01 19.53
C ALA A 220 3.41 9.39 20.15
N LEU A 221 4.64 9.90 20.07
CA LEU A 221 5.09 11.10 20.79
C LEU A 221 5.25 12.34 19.93
N ASP A 222 5.60 12.17 18.65
CA ASP A 222 5.81 13.30 17.76
C ASP A 222 4.46 13.88 17.28
N GLU A 223 4.48 15.14 16.85
CA GLU A 223 3.32 15.79 16.28
C GLU A 223 2.84 15.04 15.02
N ARG A 224 1.55 15.14 14.71
CA ARG A 224 0.92 14.45 13.57
C ARG A 224 1.60 14.74 12.22
N HIS A 225 2.22 15.91 12.10
CA HIS A 225 2.96 16.36 10.92
C HIS A 225 4.46 16.58 11.21
N GLY A 226 4.92 16.13 12.38
CA GLY A 226 6.29 16.20 12.83
C GLY A 226 7.23 15.36 11.95
N GLU A 227 8.50 15.74 11.96
CA GLU A 227 9.52 15.11 11.15
C GLU A 227 9.80 13.66 11.58
N GLY A 228 9.82 13.38 12.89
CA GLY A 228 10.06 12.04 13.44
C GLY A 228 8.99 11.07 13.03
N ARG A 229 7.72 11.48 13.09
CA ARG A 229 6.61 10.67 12.59
C ARG A 229 6.75 10.38 11.09
N ARG A 230 7.06 11.39 10.27
CA ARG A 230 7.21 11.20 8.81
C ARG A 230 8.33 10.22 8.49
N THR A 231 9.48 10.35 9.16
CA THR A 231 10.62 9.44 9.00
C THR A 231 10.28 8.03 9.48
N ALA A 232 9.56 7.89 10.60
CA ALA A 232 9.08 6.61 11.08
C ALA A 232 8.12 5.92 10.08
N LEU A 233 7.23 6.70 9.45
CA LEU A 233 6.32 6.20 8.41
C LEU A 233 7.09 5.76 7.15
N LYS A 234 8.16 6.46 6.74
CA LYS A 234 9.04 6.02 5.65
C LYS A 234 9.63 4.65 5.94
N TRP A 235 10.20 4.47 7.13
CA TRP A 235 10.78 3.19 7.55
C TRP A 235 9.73 2.05 7.56
N LEU A 236 8.52 2.34 8.02
CA LEU A 236 7.40 1.40 8.01
C LEU A 236 6.96 1.01 6.60
N ARG A 237 7.08 1.92 5.63
CA ARG A 237 6.80 1.67 4.19
C ARG A 237 7.92 0.90 3.48
N ALA A 238 8.93 0.44 4.22
CA ALA A 238 10.14 -0.18 3.67
C ALA A 238 10.93 0.76 2.72
N GLU A 239 10.81 2.06 2.93
CA GLU A 239 11.60 3.06 2.22
C GLU A 239 12.97 3.20 2.90
N PRO A 240 14.06 3.38 2.13
CA PRO A 240 15.38 3.66 2.68
C PRO A 240 15.39 5.04 3.33
N LEU A 241 15.94 5.11 4.55
CA LEU A 241 16.19 6.38 5.23
C LEU A 241 17.55 6.98 4.85
N GLU A 242 17.63 8.30 4.85
CA GLU A 242 18.90 9.03 4.73
C GLU A 242 19.71 8.98 6.04
N ALA A 243 21.02 9.28 5.98
CA ALA A 243 21.89 9.16 7.15
C ALA A 243 21.50 10.11 8.30
N ASP A 244 21.07 11.32 7.97
CA ASP A 244 20.54 12.31 8.91
C ASP A 244 19.19 11.86 9.49
N GLU A 245 18.33 11.23 8.69
CA GLU A 245 17.07 10.63 9.15
C GLU A 245 17.29 9.47 10.15
N ILE A 246 18.32 8.63 9.93
CA ILE A 246 18.73 7.55 10.83
C ILE A 246 19.23 8.14 12.16
N GLU A 247 20.16 9.09 12.09
CA GLU A 247 20.72 9.77 13.26
C GLU A 247 19.62 10.47 14.06
N PHE A 248 18.73 11.18 13.37
CA PHE A 248 17.62 11.91 13.97
C PHE A 248 16.66 11.01 14.76
N LEU A 249 16.34 9.82 14.25
CA LEU A 249 15.54 8.84 14.99
C LEU A 249 16.33 8.08 16.06
N GLY A 250 17.65 8.17 16.09
CA GLY A 250 18.51 7.36 16.96
C GLY A 250 18.57 5.89 16.55
N LEU A 251 18.34 5.61 15.26
CA LEU A 251 18.49 4.26 14.69
C LEU A 251 19.95 3.95 14.40
N SER A 252 20.31 2.68 14.36
CA SER A 252 21.60 2.25 13.83
C SER A 252 21.54 2.08 12.31
N ALA A 253 22.69 2.11 11.64
CA ALA A 253 22.76 1.82 10.21
C ALA A 253 22.23 0.41 9.86
N ALA A 254 22.34 -0.55 10.78
CA ALA A 254 21.81 -1.91 10.58
C ALA A 254 20.27 -1.96 10.58
N ASP A 255 19.61 -0.99 11.19
CA ASP A 255 18.15 -0.89 11.26
C ASP A 255 17.54 -0.34 9.96
N ASN A 256 18.34 0.35 9.15
CA ASN A 256 17.94 0.82 7.82
C ASN A 256 18.17 -0.28 6.76
N GLU A 257 17.31 -1.29 6.79
CA GLU A 257 17.36 -2.40 5.83
C GLU A 257 16.93 -2.00 4.41
N GLY A 258 16.22 -0.86 4.28
CA GLY A 258 15.85 -0.29 2.99
C GLY A 258 17.10 0.12 2.25
N ARG A 259 17.28 -0.37 1.01
CA ARG A 259 18.41 0.01 0.15
C ARG A 259 17.97 0.79 -1.07
N GLY A 260 18.91 1.56 -1.59
CA GLY A 260 18.75 2.49 -2.70
C GLY A 260 18.21 1.86 -4.00
N ASP A 261 19.01 1.38 -4.93
CA ASP A 261 19.67 0.07 -4.99
C ASP A 261 18.96 -1.21 -4.48
N ALA A 262 17.71 -1.22 -3.99
CA ALA A 262 16.99 -2.50 -3.82
C ALA A 262 16.26 -2.92 -5.12
N ASN A 263 16.20 -4.22 -5.42
CA ASN A 263 15.39 -4.77 -6.52
C ASN A 263 13.94 -5.06 -6.05
N ALA A 264 13.05 -5.40 -6.99
CA ALA A 264 11.64 -5.62 -6.67
C ALA A 264 11.42 -6.72 -5.60
N GLN A 265 12.17 -7.82 -5.67
CA GLN A 265 12.08 -8.91 -4.68
C GLN A 265 12.56 -8.46 -3.30
N GLU A 266 13.69 -7.77 -3.22
CA GLU A 266 14.23 -7.26 -1.96
C GLU A 266 13.27 -6.28 -1.27
N ILE A 267 12.64 -5.38 -2.06
CA ILE A 267 11.60 -4.47 -1.57
C ILE A 267 10.39 -5.26 -1.07
N ASN A 268 9.96 -6.27 -1.83
CA ASN A 268 8.81 -7.11 -1.51
C ASN A 268 9.04 -7.93 -0.22
N ASP A 269 10.23 -8.50 -0.06
CA ASP A 269 10.62 -9.26 1.14
C ASP A 269 10.69 -8.37 2.37
N LEU A 270 11.31 -7.19 2.26
CA LEU A 270 11.35 -6.22 3.36
C LEU A 270 9.93 -5.74 3.72
N SER A 271 9.08 -5.50 2.72
CA SER A 271 7.69 -5.09 2.95
C SER A 271 6.91 -6.16 3.71
N PHE A 272 7.12 -7.44 3.37
CA PHE A 272 6.53 -8.55 4.10
C PHE A 272 7.01 -8.61 5.55
N ARG A 273 8.32 -8.45 5.80
CA ARG A 273 8.87 -8.39 7.18
C ARG A 273 8.29 -7.24 8.00
N ARG A 274 8.03 -6.07 7.37
CA ARG A 274 7.37 -4.95 8.07
C ARG A 274 5.93 -5.29 8.46
N LEU A 275 5.16 -5.91 7.57
CA LEU A 275 3.83 -6.43 7.91
C LEU A 275 3.89 -7.49 9.03
N GLN A 276 4.89 -8.36 8.99
CA GLN A 276 5.11 -9.38 10.01
C GLN A 276 5.36 -8.77 11.39
N GLY A 277 6.25 -7.77 11.47
CA GLY A 277 6.50 -7.06 12.72
C GLY A 277 5.26 -6.36 13.27
N LEU A 278 4.48 -5.67 12.42
CA LEU A 278 3.21 -5.05 12.83
C LEU A 278 2.25 -6.09 13.44
N CYS A 279 2.11 -7.25 12.79
CA CYS A 279 1.21 -8.30 13.24
C CYS A 279 1.72 -9.01 14.51
N LEU A 280 3.03 -9.18 14.68
CA LEU A 280 3.59 -9.71 15.92
C LEU A 280 3.36 -8.74 17.08
N LEU A 281 3.63 -7.45 16.89
CA LEU A 281 3.42 -6.39 17.89
C LEU A 281 1.93 -6.19 18.24
N ALA A 282 1.00 -6.50 17.32
CA ALA A 282 -0.44 -6.51 17.61
C ALA A 282 -0.85 -7.45 18.77
N SER A 283 -0.01 -8.39 19.18
CA SER A 283 -0.21 -9.17 20.41
C SER A 283 -0.24 -8.29 21.67
N TYR A 284 0.44 -7.15 21.68
CA TYR A 284 0.42 -6.15 22.74
C TYR A 284 -0.78 -5.19 22.67
N TYR A 285 -1.55 -5.18 21.57
CA TYR A 285 -2.68 -4.25 21.43
C TYR A 285 -3.95 -4.91 20.93
N ARG A 286 -4.09 -5.16 19.62
CA ARG A 286 -5.22 -5.87 19.03
C ARG A 286 -4.87 -6.50 17.67
N PRO A 287 -5.51 -7.64 17.30
CA PRO A 287 -5.23 -8.33 16.04
C PRO A 287 -5.60 -7.52 14.79
N PHE A 288 -5.00 -7.88 13.66
CA PHE A 288 -5.33 -7.33 12.34
C PHE A 288 -6.52 -8.05 11.70
N LEU A 289 -7.33 -7.30 10.95
CA LEU A 289 -8.33 -7.81 10.03
C LEU A 289 -7.97 -7.31 8.62
N PHE A 290 -7.47 -8.20 7.78
CA PHE A 290 -7.18 -7.93 6.38
C PHE A 290 -8.36 -8.34 5.51
N CYS A 291 -8.97 -7.40 4.81
CA CYS A 291 -10.10 -7.64 3.93
C CYS A 291 -9.69 -7.39 2.47
N PHE A 292 -9.43 -8.45 1.72
CA PHE A 292 -9.24 -8.40 0.28
C PHE A 292 -10.62 -8.32 -0.39
N ASP A 293 -10.91 -7.18 -1.01
CA ASP A 293 -12.15 -6.95 -1.74
C ASP A 293 -11.89 -6.67 -3.22
N GLN A 294 -12.94 -6.74 -4.03
CA GLN A 294 -12.89 -6.51 -5.48
C GLN A 294 -11.92 -7.48 -6.19
N THR A 295 -11.84 -8.73 -5.74
CA THR A 295 -10.89 -9.72 -6.29
C THR A 295 -11.13 -10.07 -7.75
N GLU A 296 -12.30 -9.70 -8.29
CA GLU A 296 -12.65 -9.85 -9.70
C GLU A 296 -11.69 -9.10 -10.62
N PHE A 297 -11.02 -8.04 -10.14
CA PHE A 297 -9.97 -7.33 -10.91
C PHE A 297 -8.78 -8.22 -11.30
N TYR A 298 -8.46 -9.22 -10.48
CA TYR A 298 -7.34 -10.10 -10.76
C TYR A 298 -7.60 -11.03 -11.94
N ALA A 299 -8.87 -11.29 -12.29
CA ALA A 299 -9.27 -12.19 -13.36
C ALA A 299 -8.58 -11.85 -14.71
N SER A 300 -8.32 -10.56 -14.92
CA SER A 300 -7.66 -10.00 -16.12
C SER A 300 -6.20 -10.44 -16.32
N ASP A 301 -5.50 -10.90 -15.28
CA ASP A 301 -4.07 -11.20 -15.33
C ASP A 301 -3.72 -12.47 -14.55
N PRO A 302 -3.38 -13.58 -15.23
CA PRO A 302 -2.99 -14.83 -14.58
C PRO A 302 -1.81 -14.71 -13.61
N ALA A 303 -0.91 -13.75 -13.82
CA ALA A 303 0.22 -13.53 -12.91
C ALA A 303 -0.27 -12.95 -11.58
N LEU A 304 -1.22 -12.00 -11.61
CA LEU A 304 -1.80 -11.44 -10.39
C LEU A 304 -2.55 -12.50 -9.58
N ILE A 305 -3.30 -13.40 -10.23
CA ILE A 305 -4.03 -14.48 -9.55
C ILE A 305 -3.07 -15.44 -8.84
N ARG A 306 -1.99 -15.86 -9.51
CA ARG A 306 -0.96 -16.70 -8.89
C ARG A 306 -0.31 -16.01 -7.70
N THR A 307 -0.01 -14.71 -7.84
CA THR A 307 0.54 -13.92 -6.73
C THR A 307 -0.47 -13.78 -5.58
N LEU A 308 -1.76 -13.60 -5.84
CA LEU A 308 -2.79 -13.60 -4.79
C LEU A 308 -2.79 -14.92 -4.01
N GLY A 309 -2.74 -16.06 -4.73
CA GLY A 309 -2.62 -17.38 -4.10
C GLY A 309 -1.37 -17.51 -3.23
N ASN A 310 -0.22 -17.01 -3.70
CA ASN A 310 1.01 -16.96 -2.90
C ASN A 310 0.84 -16.09 -1.64
N CYS A 311 0.23 -14.91 -1.78
CA CYS A 311 -0.02 -14.02 -0.65
C CYS A 311 -0.91 -14.69 0.40
N VAL A 312 -2.00 -15.35 -0.02
CA VAL A 312 -2.89 -16.09 0.90
C VAL A 312 -2.13 -17.20 1.65
N ASP A 313 -1.27 -17.95 0.96
CA ASP A 313 -0.46 -18.99 1.61
C ASP A 313 0.54 -18.40 2.60
N GLN A 314 1.25 -17.35 2.23
CA GLN A 314 2.23 -16.73 3.13
C GLN A 314 1.58 -16.05 4.35
N LEU A 315 0.41 -15.41 4.18
CA LEU A 315 -0.40 -14.93 5.32
C LEU A 315 -0.68 -16.08 6.27
N TYR A 316 -1.10 -17.23 5.75
CA TYR A 316 -1.42 -18.40 6.56
C TYR A 316 -0.19 -19.06 7.22
N VAL A 317 0.98 -19.04 6.59
CA VAL A 317 2.16 -19.73 7.13
C VAL A 317 2.94 -18.85 8.11
N ASP A 318 3.19 -17.59 7.73
CA ASP A 318 4.23 -16.77 8.34
C ASP A 318 3.67 -15.64 9.21
N LEU A 319 2.42 -15.23 9.00
CA LEU A 319 1.83 -14.06 9.67
C LEU A 319 0.96 -14.46 10.87
N ARG A 320 1.20 -13.86 12.04
CA ARG A 320 0.46 -14.14 13.30
C ARG A 320 -0.60 -13.07 13.57
N ASN A 321 -1.46 -13.27 14.58
CA ASN A 321 -2.41 -12.28 15.11
C ASN A 321 -3.25 -11.54 14.05
N HIS A 322 -3.73 -12.24 13.04
CA HIS A 322 -4.60 -11.64 12.04
C HIS A 322 -5.71 -12.60 11.60
N LEU A 323 -6.78 -12.02 11.06
CA LEU A 323 -7.79 -12.70 10.27
C LEU A 323 -7.74 -12.15 8.84
N THR A 324 -7.67 -13.03 7.85
CA THR A 324 -7.81 -12.66 6.44
C THR A 324 -9.22 -13.00 5.97
N VAL A 325 -9.90 -12.05 5.35
CA VAL A 325 -11.18 -12.21 4.66
C VAL A 325 -10.95 -11.91 3.18
N VAL A 326 -11.38 -12.82 2.31
CA VAL A 326 -11.32 -12.65 0.86
C VAL A 326 -12.75 -12.64 0.35
N THR A 327 -13.16 -11.60 -0.35
CA THR A 327 -14.50 -11.49 -0.94
C THR A 327 -14.42 -11.68 -2.45
N ALA A 328 -15.39 -12.37 -3.05
CA ALA A 328 -15.47 -12.58 -4.49
C ALA A 328 -16.90 -12.83 -4.98
N ASN A 329 -17.19 -12.54 -6.25
CA ASN A 329 -18.31 -13.14 -6.96
C ASN A 329 -18.04 -14.64 -7.17
N GLN A 330 -19.05 -15.47 -6.94
CA GLN A 330 -18.92 -16.93 -6.97
C GLN A 330 -18.49 -17.43 -8.35
N GLU A 331 -19.11 -16.91 -9.42
CA GLU A 331 -18.77 -17.32 -10.79
C GLU A 331 -17.31 -17.02 -11.13
N ASN A 332 -16.86 -15.75 -10.99
CA ASN A 332 -15.47 -15.35 -11.22
C ASN A 332 -14.50 -16.16 -10.35
N TRP A 333 -14.86 -16.41 -9.09
CA TRP A 333 -14.02 -17.17 -8.18
C TRP A 333 -13.81 -18.60 -8.66
N VAL A 334 -14.90 -19.31 -9.01
CA VAL A 334 -14.86 -20.73 -9.38
C VAL A 334 -14.27 -20.94 -10.78
N SER A 335 -14.56 -20.07 -11.74
CA SER A 335 -14.17 -20.27 -13.14
C SER A 335 -12.82 -19.66 -13.51
N GLU A 336 -12.43 -18.53 -12.89
CA GLU A 336 -11.24 -17.76 -13.31
C GLU A 336 -10.12 -17.75 -12.27
N ILE A 337 -10.46 -17.58 -10.99
CA ILE A 337 -9.49 -17.32 -9.92
C ILE A 337 -8.99 -18.64 -9.30
N LEU A 338 -9.88 -19.42 -8.67
CA LEU A 338 -9.54 -20.62 -7.92
C LEU A 338 -8.81 -21.68 -8.77
N PRO A 339 -9.17 -21.95 -10.05
CA PRO A 339 -8.46 -22.94 -10.86
C PRO A 339 -6.99 -22.61 -11.12
N ARG A 340 -6.60 -21.34 -10.97
CA ARG A 340 -5.22 -20.87 -11.15
C ARG A 340 -4.41 -20.86 -9.86
N PHE A 341 -5.03 -21.16 -8.71
CA PHE A 341 -4.34 -21.37 -7.45
C PHE A 341 -3.71 -22.77 -7.42
N ALA A 342 -2.51 -22.87 -6.87
CA ALA A 342 -1.89 -24.16 -6.58
C ALA A 342 -2.67 -24.88 -5.47
N LYS A 343 -2.68 -26.23 -5.48
CA LYS A 343 -3.43 -27.03 -4.49
C LYS A 343 -3.16 -26.63 -3.02
N PRO A 344 -1.91 -26.42 -2.57
CA PRO A 344 -1.66 -26.01 -1.18
C PRO A 344 -2.32 -24.68 -0.83
N GLN A 345 -2.39 -23.74 -1.78
CA GLN A 345 -3.02 -22.43 -1.60
C GLN A 345 -4.54 -22.57 -1.44
N GLN A 346 -5.15 -23.48 -2.21
CA GLN A 346 -6.58 -23.77 -2.09
C GLN A 346 -6.93 -24.32 -0.70
N GLU A 347 -6.06 -25.14 -0.11
CA GLU A 347 -6.23 -25.69 1.24
C GLU A 347 -6.13 -24.63 2.35
N ARG A 348 -5.58 -23.45 2.06
CA ARG A 348 -5.51 -22.31 3.01
C ARG A 348 -6.80 -21.49 3.07
N LEU A 349 -7.75 -21.75 2.19
CA LEU A 349 -9.06 -21.11 2.19
C LEU A 349 -10.06 -21.91 3.04
N SER A 350 -10.94 -21.20 3.73
CA SER A 350 -12.08 -21.82 4.40
C SER A 350 -13.10 -22.33 3.35
N PRO A 351 -14.03 -23.21 3.75
CA PRO A 351 -15.26 -23.40 2.98
C PRO A 351 -15.97 -22.05 2.77
N GLU A 352 -16.62 -21.91 1.62
CA GLU A 352 -17.36 -20.71 1.21
C GLU A 352 -18.33 -20.23 2.31
N ILE A 353 -18.31 -18.93 2.57
CA ILE A 353 -19.33 -18.20 3.32
C ILE A 353 -20.20 -17.52 2.27
N LYS A 354 -21.34 -18.11 1.96
CA LYS A 354 -22.24 -17.59 0.93
C LYS A 354 -23.06 -16.43 1.48
N LEU A 355 -23.13 -15.35 0.70
CA LEU A 355 -24.07 -14.27 0.95
C LEU A 355 -25.42 -14.59 0.33
N GLU A 356 -26.46 -14.19 1.04
CA GLU A 356 -27.85 -14.35 0.63
C GLU A 356 -28.36 -13.07 -0.02
N GLY A 357 -29.30 -13.23 -0.94
CA GLY A 357 -30.05 -12.11 -1.48
C GLY A 357 -31.03 -11.56 -0.44
N ILE A 358 -31.46 -10.32 -0.65
CA ILE A 358 -32.60 -9.77 0.07
C ILE A 358 -33.87 -10.48 -0.39
N ARG A 359 -34.75 -10.86 0.54
CA ARG A 359 -36.09 -11.41 0.28
C ARG A 359 -37.16 -10.34 0.43
N ILE A 360 -38.39 -10.64 0.03
CA ILE A 360 -39.51 -9.68 0.00
C ILE A 360 -39.69 -8.92 1.34
N ASP A 361 -39.69 -9.61 2.48
CA ASP A 361 -39.86 -8.96 3.79
C ASP A 361 -38.71 -8.01 4.13
N GLY A 362 -37.47 -8.44 3.87
CA GLY A 362 -36.29 -7.61 4.08
C GLY A 362 -36.23 -6.42 3.12
N ALA A 363 -36.69 -6.59 1.88
CA ALA A 363 -36.81 -5.52 0.90
C ALA A 363 -37.86 -4.49 1.34
N ARG A 364 -39.01 -4.95 1.84
CA ARG A 364 -40.04 -4.08 2.42
C ARG A 364 -39.48 -3.27 3.59
N GLU A 365 -38.74 -3.90 4.51
CA GLU A 365 -38.08 -3.23 5.64
C GLU A 365 -37.08 -2.15 5.17
N LEU A 366 -36.19 -2.50 4.24
CA LEU A 366 -35.18 -1.58 3.67
C LEU A 366 -35.82 -0.36 3.02
N ILE A 367 -36.83 -0.60 2.18
CA ILE A 367 -37.54 0.45 1.44
C ILE A 367 -38.27 1.36 2.41
N LEU A 368 -39.03 0.79 3.36
CA LEU A 368 -39.75 1.54 4.37
C LEU A 368 -38.82 2.45 5.18
N ALA A 369 -37.68 1.91 5.63
CA ALA A 369 -36.71 2.67 6.42
C ALA A 369 -36.20 3.90 5.64
N ARG A 370 -35.84 3.72 4.36
CA ARG A 370 -35.34 4.81 3.51
C ARG A 370 -36.39 5.86 3.16
N LEU A 371 -37.62 5.43 2.84
CA LEU A 371 -38.71 6.37 2.56
C LEU A 371 -39.00 7.24 3.80
N LYS A 372 -39.01 6.64 4.99
CA LYS A 372 -39.21 7.36 6.26
C LYS A 372 -38.08 8.32 6.59
N GLU A 373 -36.82 7.94 6.33
CA GLU A 373 -35.65 8.80 6.51
C GLU A 373 -35.72 10.07 5.63
N HIS A 374 -36.48 10.03 4.53
CA HIS A 374 -36.68 11.16 3.62
C HIS A 374 -38.00 11.93 3.88
N ASP A 375 -38.61 11.75 5.06
CA ASP A 375 -39.83 12.43 5.52
C ASP A 375 -41.06 12.20 4.60
N LEU A 376 -41.12 11.06 3.92
CA LEU A 376 -42.32 10.66 3.18
C LEU A 376 -43.41 10.18 4.15
N GLY A 377 -44.63 10.68 3.97
CA GLY A 377 -45.78 10.32 4.80
C GLY A 377 -46.33 8.92 4.50
N ASP A 378 -47.14 8.39 5.41
CA ASP A 378 -47.70 7.03 5.30
C ASP A 378 -48.49 6.82 3.98
N GLU A 379 -49.24 7.81 3.51
CA GLU A 379 -49.97 7.74 2.22
C GLU A 379 -49.03 7.58 1.01
N ALA A 380 -47.91 8.30 0.99
CA ALA A 380 -46.91 8.15 -0.07
C ALA A 380 -46.22 6.78 0.00
N ILE A 381 -45.97 6.28 1.21
CA ILE A 381 -45.41 4.94 1.43
C ILE A 381 -46.40 3.86 0.96
N GLU A 382 -47.69 3.97 1.27
CA GLU A 382 -48.72 3.04 0.79
C GLU A 382 -48.78 3.04 -0.74
N ARG A 383 -48.76 4.22 -1.35
CA ARG A 383 -48.72 4.35 -2.82
C ARG A 383 -47.47 3.74 -3.44
N PHE A 384 -46.33 3.75 -2.74
CA PHE A 384 -45.10 3.12 -3.22
C PHE A 384 -45.29 1.60 -3.43
N PHE A 385 -45.89 0.94 -2.44
CA PHE A 385 -46.13 -0.50 -2.41
C PHE A 385 -47.42 -0.94 -3.09
N ALA A 386 -48.19 -0.02 -3.68
CA ALA A 386 -49.41 -0.34 -4.40
C ALA A 386 -49.17 -1.26 -5.62
N ASP A 387 -50.26 -1.82 -6.15
CA ASP A 387 -50.28 -2.69 -7.34
C ASP A 387 -49.47 -3.99 -7.19
N ASP A 388 -49.29 -4.46 -5.96
CA ASP A 388 -48.46 -5.64 -5.64
C ASP A 388 -47.06 -5.54 -6.28
N TRP A 389 -46.53 -4.31 -6.36
CA TRP A 389 -45.29 -4.03 -7.09
C TRP A 389 -44.12 -4.83 -6.53
N LEU A 390 -44.02 -4.93 -5.20
CA LEU A 390 -42.92 -5.63 -4.56
C LEU A 390 -43.02 -7.13 -4.80
N GLU A 391 -44.22 -7.70 -4.70
CA GLU A 391 -44.53 -9.09 -4.98
C GLU A 391 -44.16 -9.43 -6.44
N THR A 392 -44.50 -8.55 -7.38
CA THR A 392 -44.11 -8.68 -8.81
C THR A 392 -42.60 -8.62 -9.01
N VAL A 393 -41.88 -7.79 -8.24
CA VAL A 393 -40.40 -7.71 -8.30
C VAL A 393 -39.72 -9.02 -7.88
N PHE A 394 -40.37 -9.81 -7.02
CA PHE A 394 -39.91 -11.10 -6.50
C PHE A 394 -40.54 -12.31 -7.20
N ASP A 395 -41.36 -12.12 -8.24
CA ASP A 395 -41.89 -13.20 -9.08
C ASP A 395 -41.15 -13.25 -10.42
N PRO A 396 -40.45 -14.34 -10.79
CA PRO A 396 -40.28 -15.62 -10.08
C PRO A 396 -38.99 -15.69 -9.22
N LEU A 397 -38.37 -14.55 -8.90
CA LEU A 397 -37.07 -14.48 -8.22
C LEU A 397 -37.25 -14.40 -6.69
N PRO A 398 -37.08 -15.51 -5.92
CA PRO A 398 -37.33 -15.51 -4.47
C PRO A 398 -36.36 -14.65 -3.67
N GLU A 399 -35.22 -14.28 -4.26
CA GLU A 399 -34.21 -13.41 -3.67
C GLU A 399 -33.55 -12.54 -4.74
N LEU A 400 -33.01 -11.39 -4.32
CA LEU A 400 -32.33 -10.44 -5.18
C LEU A 400 -31.06 -9.91 -4.52
N GLY A 401 -30.09 -9.46 -5.32
CA GLY A 401 -29.02 -8.62 -4.79
C GLY A 401 -29.63 -7.32 -4.21
N VAL A 402 -29.17 -6.88 -3.05
CA VAL A 402 -29.63 -5.64 -2.38
C VAL A 402 -29.57 -4.45 -3.35
N ARG A 403 -28.48 -4.35 -4.12
CA ARG A 403 -28.33 -3.28 -5.13
C ARG A 403 -29.39 -3.34 -6.22
N ALA A 404 -29.70 -4.52 -6.74
CA ALA A 404 -30.73 -4.68 -7.75
C ALA A 404 -32.11 -4.25 -7.22
N MET A 405 -32.39 -4.56 -5.95
CA MET A 405 -33.60 -4.09 -5.27
C MET A 405 -33.63 -2.57 -5.14
N LEU A 406 -32.53 -1.94 -4.69
CA LEU A 406 -32.43 -0.47 -4.58
C LEU A 406 -32.63 0.22 -5.93
N MET A 407 -32.04 -0.31 -7.02
CA MET A 407 -32.24 0.24 -8.37
C MET A 407 -33.71 0.16 -8.82
N ARG A 408 -34.39 -0.97 -8.55
CA ARG A 408 -35.82 -1.11 -8.85
C ARG A 408 -36.68 -0.16 -8.02
N ALA A 409 -36.33 0.04 -6.74
CA ALA A 409 -37.00 1.01 -5.89
C ALA A 409 -36.80 2.45 -6.38
N ALA A 410 -35.59 2.80 -6.84
CA ALA A 410 -35.30 4.08 -7.47
C ALA A 410 -36.14 4.31 -8.73
N ASP A 411 -36.28 3.28 -9.59
CA ASP A 411 -37.14 3.32 -10.77
C ASP A 411 -38.62 3.53 -10.39
N ARG A 412 -39.10 2.88 -9.32
CA ARG A 412 -40.48 3.05 -8.81
C ARG A 412 -40.73 4.48 -8.30
N VAL A 413 -39.77 5.08 -7.58
CA VAL A 413 -39.88 6.49 -7.15
C VAL A 413 -40.04 7.41 -8.36
N ARG A 414 -39.22 7.23 -9.40
CA ARG A 414 -39.29 8.05 -10.62
C ARG A 414 -40.64 7.93 -11.32
N ALA A 415 -41.14 6.71 -11.49
CA ALA A 415 -42.44 6.47 -12.11
C ALA A 415 -43.61 7.06 -11.31
N LEU A 416 -43.50 7.15 -9.97
CA LEU A 416 -44.52 7.76 -9.12
C LEU A 416 -44.43 9.29 -9.07
N ALA A 417 -43.23 9.85 -9.23
CA ALA A 417 -43.00 11.29 -9.28
C ALA A 417 -43.48 11.89 -10.61
N ASP A 418 -43.25 11.19 -11.72
CA ASP A 418 -43.65 11.61 -13.07
C ASP A 418 -44.11 10.41 -13.91
N PRO A 419 -45.42 10.10 -13.95
CA PRO A 419 -45.96 8.95 -14.68
C PRO A 419 -45.78 9.00 -16.19
N GLU A 420 -45.62 10.19 -16.77
CA GLU A 420 -45.38 10.36 -18.21
C GLU A 420 -43.89 10.27 -18.57
N GLN A 421 -43.01 10.26 -17.55
CA GLN A 421 -41.58 10.11 -17.76
C GLN A 421 -41.24 8.70 -18.21
N THR A 422 -41.08 8.53 -19.53
CA THR A 422 -40.38 7.37 -20.08
C THR A 422 -39.02 7.21 -19.39
N LYS A 423 -38.63 5.96 -19.09
CA LYS A 423 -37.41 5.60 -18.35
C LYS A 423 -36.24 6.50 -18.80
N ALA A 424 -35.84 7.43 -17.94
CA ALA A 424 -34.79 8.40 -18.27
C ALA A 424 -33.54 7.64 -18.76
N PRO A 425 -32.86 8.13 -19.81
CA PRO A 425 -31.64 7.49 -20.27
C PRO A 425 -30.64 7.38 -19.11
N PRO A 426 -29.83 6.31 -19.07
CA PRO A 426 -28.81 6.18 -18.04
C PRO A 426 -27.91 7.43 -18.02
N PRO A 427 -27.47 7.90 -16.85
CA PRO A 427 -26.58 9.05 -16.76
C PRO A 427 -25.34 8.81 -17.62
N PRO A 428 -24.94 9.75 -18.49
CA PRO A 428 -23.73 9.64 -19.29
C PRO A 428 -22.49 9.37 -18.43
N LEU A 429 -21.50 8.66 -19.00
CA LEU A 429 -20.24 8.38 -18.30
C LEU A 429 -19.51 9.65 -17.85
N ASP A 430 -19.64 10.78 -18.57
CA ASP A 430 -19.10 12.08 -18.14
C ASP A 430 -19.68 12.56 -16.80
N ASP A 431 -20.99 12.42 -16.61
CA ASP A 431 -21.66 12.82 -15.38
C ASP A 431 -21.27 11.90 -14.22
N LEU A 432 -21.25 10.58 -14.47
CA LEU A 432 -20.80 9.60 -13.49
C LEU A 432 -19.33 9.83 -13.10
N PHE A 433 -18.47 10.14 -14.06
CA PHE A 433 -17.07 10.46 -13.81
C PHE A 433 -16.92 11.74 -12.97
N ARG A 434 -17.73 12.78 -13.23
CA ARG A 434 -17.75 14.01 -12.42
C ARG A 434 -18.19 13.74 -10.98
N VAL A 435 -19.15 12.82 -10.77
CA VAL A 435 -19.53 12.38 -9.42
C VAL A 435 -18.35 11.69 -8.73
N GLN A 436 -17.64 10.79 -9.41
CA GLN A 436 -16.45 10.13 -8.83
C GLN A 436 -15.34 11.13 -8.52
N MET A 437 -15.11 12.12 -9.39
CA MET A 437 -14.16 13.21 -9.16
C MET A 437 -14.43 13.95 -7.85
N ASN A 438 -15.69 14.32 -7.61
CA ASN A 438 -16.08 15.02 -6.39
C ASN A 438 -15.94 14.14 -5.15
N ASP A 439 -16.32 12.86 -5.25
CA ASP A 439 -16.16 11.88 -4.17
C ASP A 439 -14.68 11.74 -3.77
N VAL A 440 -13.80 11.51 -4.74
CA VAL A 440 -12.34 11.42 -4.51
C VAL A 440 -11.78 12.69 -3.89
N ARG A 441 -12.18 13.87 -4.40
CA ARG A 441 -11.70 15.16 -3.88
C ARG A 441 -12.07 15.38 -2.41
N SER A 442 -13.18 14.80 -1.95
CA SER A 442 -13.60 14.86 -0.55
C SER A 442 -12.83 13.92 0.38
N LYS A 443 -12.14 12.90 -0.19
CA LYS A 443 -11.49 11.82 0.55
C LYS A 443 -9.97 11.96 0.51
N GLN A 444 -9.38 12.58 1.55
CA GLN A 444 -7.93 12.80 1.65
C GLN A 444 -7.10 11.53 1.43
N ALA A 445 -7.59 10.37 1.88
CA ALA A 445 -6.90 9.11 1.70
C ALA A 445 -6.71 8.72 0.23
N LEU A 446 -7.68 9.05 -0.64
CA LEU A 446 -7.60 8.76 -2.07
C LEU A 446 -6.72 9.76 -2.84
N LEU A 447 -6.24 10.82 -2.19
CA LEU A 447 -5.30 11.78 -2.77
C LEU A 447 -3.84 11.37 -2.58
N ALA A 448 -3.58 10.34 -1.77
CA ALA A 448 -2.24 9.84 -1.51
C ALA A 448 -1.68 9.09 -2.72
N TYR A 449 -0.36 9.12 -2.88
CA TYR A 449 0.35 8.36 -3.90
C TYR A 449 -0.07 6.88 -3.93
N SER A 450 -0.57 6.40 -5.08
CA SER A 450 -0.93 5.00 -5.30
C SER A 450 -0.21 4.44 -6.54
N PRO A 451 0.86 3.64 -6.37
CA PRO A 451 1.57 3.06 -7.51
C PRO A 451 0.65 2.14 -8.32
N ASP A 452 -0.28 1.44 -7.66
CA ASP A 452 -1.24 0.58 -8.32
C ASP A 452 -2.25 1.37 -9.18
N ALA A 453 -2.72 2.54 -8.74
CA ALA A 453 -3.65 3.34 -9.54
C ALA A 453 -2.96 3.91 -10.78
N LEU A 454 -1.73 4.43 -10.61
CA LEU A 454 -0.91 4.95 -11.70
C LEU A 454 -0.53 3.86 -12.70
N MET A 455 -0.17 2.67 -12.20
CA MET A 455 0.18 1.55 -13.06
C MET A 455 -1.02 0.99 -13.82
N TRP A 456 -2.17 0.86 -13.15
CA TRP A 456 -3.42 0.52 -13.83
C TRP A 456 -3.74 1.52 -14.94
N PHE A 457 -3.59 2.82 -14.68
CA PHE A 457 -3.86 3.85 -15.67
C PHE A 457 -2.99 3.69 -16.92
N VAL A 458 -1.66 3.60 -16.77
CA VAL A 458 -0.79 3.43 -17.95
C VAL A 458 -0.90 2.05 -18.58
N LYS A 459 -1.27 1.01 -17.81
CA LYS A 459 -1.39 -0.37 -18.33
C LYS A 459 -2.68 -0.55 -19.12
N ASP A 460 -3.82 -0.20 -18.55
CA ASP A 460 -5.14 -0.55 -19.09
C ASP A 460 -5.76 0.61 -19.89
N VAL A 461 -5.64 1.84 -19.41
CA VAL A 461 -6.07 3.03 -20.16
C VAL A 461 -5.05 3.37 -21.25
N GLY A 462 -3.75 3.18 -20.98
CA GLY A 462 -2.69 3.37 -21.97
C GLY A 462 -2.82 2.47 -23.21
N ARG A 463 -3.42 1.28 -23.10
CA ARG A 463 -3.73 0.39 -24.24
C ARG A 463 -4.63 1.02 -25.30
N GLY A 464 -5.35 2.10 -24.96
CA GLY A 464 -6.15 2.87 -25.90
C GLY A 464 -5.33 3.64 -26.94
N GLN A 465 -4.01 3.76 -26.75
CA GLN A 465 -3.15 4.48 -27.70
C GLN A 465 -3.00 3.71 -29.03
N PRO A 466 -3.16 4.37 -30.18
CA PRO A 466 -3.06 3.71 -31.48
C PRO A 466 -1.70 3.01 -31.69
N GLY A 467 -1.74 1.73 -32.04
CA GLY A 467 -0.55 0.93 -32.38
C GLY A 467 0.37 0.58 -31.21
N VAL A 468 -0.04 0.83 -29.97
CA VAL A 468 0.76 0.53 -28.79
C VAL A 468 0.68 -0.96 -28.44
N THR A 469 1.82 -1.56 -28.11
CA THR A 469 1.87 -2.82 -27.36
C THR A 469 2.26 -2.51 -25.93
N VAL A 470 1.38 -2.81 -24.98
CA VAL A 470 1.66 -2.63 -23.56
C VAL A 470 2.18 -3.93 -22.96
N SER A 471 3.37 -3.89 -22.39
CA SER A 471 4.01 -5.06 -21.78
C SER A 471 4.82 -4.70 -20.54
N ARG A 472 5.33 -5.71 -19.84
CA ARG A 472 6.32 -5.53 -18.78
C ARG A 472 7.71 -5.75 -19.38
N PRO A 473 8.66 -4.82 -19.22
CA PRO A 473 10.00 -5.03 -19.74
C PRO A 473 10.73 -6.11 -18.93
N ALA A 474 11.40 -7.02 -19.62
CA ALA A 474 12.17 -8.09 -18.99
C ALA A 474 13.46 -7.55 -18.35
N HIS A 475 13.85 -8.14 -17.21
CA HIS A 475 15.12 -7.85 -16.52
C HIS A 475 15.35 -6.38 -16.12
N ARG A 476 14.27 -5.61 -15.92
CA ARG A 476 14.34 -4.22 -15.45
C ARG A 476 14.09 -4.11 -13.96
N ARG A 477 14.80 -3.19 -13.32
CA ARG A 477 14.82 -3.06 -11.86
C ARG A 477 13.72 -2.13 -11.38
N TYR A 478 13.64 -0.94 -11.98
CA TYR A 478 12.72 0.11 -11.54
C TYR A 478 11.54 0.30 -12.48
N VAL A 479 11.74 0.07 -13.78
CA VAL A 479 10.69 0.18 -14.79
C VAL A 479 9.77 -1.04 -14.74
N THR A 480 8.47 -0.81 -14.73
CA THR A 480 7.45 -1.87 -14.60
C THR A 480 6.51 -1.98 -15.80
N VAL A 481 6.31 -0.90 -16.58
CA VAL A 481 5.47 -0.91 -17.78
C VAL A 481 6.21 -0.32 -18.96
N GLU A 482 6.07 -0.94 -20.13
CA GLU A 482 6.53 -0.45 -21.43
C GLU A 482 5.34 -0.29 -22.38
N TRP A 483 5.26 0.86 -23.03
CA TRP A 483 4.52 1.07 -24.27
C TRP A 483 5.46 0.97 -25.45
N ALA A 484 5.23 0.01 -26.34
CA ALA A 484 6.08 -0.26 -27.48
C ALA A 484 5.35 0.03 -28.81
N TRP A 485 5.99 0.88 -29.63
CA TRP A 485 5.72 1.09 -31.06
C TRP A 485 6.95 0.70 -31.90
N PRO A 486 6.83 0.51 -33.23
CA PRO A 486 7.97 0.16 -34.08
C PRO A 486 9.19 1.08 -33.95
N HIS A 487 8.97 2.40 -33.83
CA HIS A 487 10.01 3.43 -33.75
C HIS A 487 10.15 4.09 -32.37
N ARG A 488 9.40 3.63 -31.36
CA ARG A 488 9.36 4.28 -30.03
C ARG A 488 9.10 3.31 -28.88
N SER A 489 9.74 3.53 -27.74
CA SER A 489 9.38 2.94 -26.44
C SER A 489 9.12 4.02 -25.42
N VAL A 490 8.09 3.85 -24.60
CA VAL A 490 7.85 4.67 -23.40
C VAL A 490 7.82 3.75 -22.19
N PHE A 491 8.69 4.03 -21.23
CA PHE A 491 8.87 3.25 -20.01
C PHE A 491 8.29 4.00 -18.81
N PHE A 492 7.65 3.28 -17.90
CA PHE A 492 7.08 3.85 -16.68
C PHE A 492 7.69 3.16 -15.45
N ALA A 493 8.12 3.98 -14.50
CA ALA A 493 8.50 3.55 -13.16
C ALA A 493 7.61 4.24 -12.11
N PHE A 494 7.37 3.54 -11.00
CA PHE A 494 6.51 4.00 -9.91
C PHE A 494 7.34 4.03 -8.62
N GLU A 495 7.88 5.20 -8.31
CA GLU A 495 8.64 5.46 -7.09
C GLU A 495 7.93 6.54 -6.27
N GLY A 496 7.53 6.22 -5.05
CA GLY A 496 6.93 7.15 -4.08
C GLY A 496 7.94 7.79 -3.13
N GLY A 497 9.06 7.12 -2.87
CA GLY A 497 10.09 7.58 -1.94
C GLY A 497 10.99 8.66 -2.55
N ASP A 498 11.84 9.23 -1.71
CA ASP A 498 12.70 10.36 -2.05
C ASP A 498 14.14 10.13 -1.59
N HIS A 499 14.66 8.92 -1.80
CA HIS A 499 16.06 8.61 -1.46
C HIS A 499 16.99 8.82 -2.65
N TRP A 500 18.08 9.59 -2.48
CA TRP A 500 18.91 10.04 -3.59
C TRP A 500 19.50 8.89 -4.41
N HIS A 501 19.98 7.82 -3.75
CA HIS A 501 20.61 6.70 -4.46
C HIS A 501 19.60 5.96 -5.35
N ARG A 502 18.34 5.89 -4.92
CA ARG A 502 17.29 5.24 -5.71
C ARG A 502 16.97 6.05 -6.95
N TRP A 503 16.82 7.36 -6.80
CA TRP A 503 16.61 8.29 -7.91
C TRP A 503 17.78 8.34 -8.89
N GLY A 504 19.02 8.31 -8.39
CA GLY A 504 20.20 8.16 -9.24
C GLY A 504 20.20 6.83 -10.02
N SER A 505 19.77 5.74 -9.39
CA SER A 505 19.68 4.43 -10.05
C SER A 505 18.58 4.38 -11.12
N ILE A 506 17.43 5.01 -10.87
CA ILE A 506 16.34 5.17 -11.85
C ILE A 506 16.81 5.98 -13.05
N ALA A 507 17.46 7.14 -12.80
CA ALA A 507 17.98 8.00 -13.86
C ALA A 507 19.04 7.28 -14.72
N LYS A 508 19.92 6.50 -14.09
CA LYS A 508 20.89 5.66 -14.78
C LYS A 508 20.23 4.59 -15.64
N GLU A 509 19.25 3.84 -15.10
CA GLU A 509 18.53 2.82 -15.88
C GLU A 509 17.80 3.45 -17.08
N ALA A 510 17.25 4.66 -16.94
CA ALA A 510 16.63 5.40 -18.03
C ALA A 510 17.62 5.78 -19.15
N GLN A 511 18.83 6.23 -18.79
CA GLN A 511 19.90 6.49 -19.76
C GLN A 511 20.35 5.20 -20.47
N ASP A 512 20.56 4.13 -19.72
CA ASP A 512 20.96 2.83 -20.27
C ASP A 512 19.91 2.32 -21.27
N LEU A 513 18.62 2.52 -20.97
CA LEU A 513 17.51 2.20 -21.88
C LEU A 513 17.55 3.03 -23.17
N ALA A 514 17.80 4.34 -23.07
CA ALA A 514 17.89 5.21 -24.23
C ALA A 514 19.06 4.86 -25.16
N LEU A 515 20.19 4.42 -24.60
CA LEU A 515 21.38 4.01 -25.36
C LEU A 515 21.26 2.61 -25.96
N ALA A 516 20.53 1.69 -25.30
CA ALA A 516 20.46 0.29 -25.69
C ALA A 516 19.64 0.01 -26.95
N ILE A 517 18.82 0.95 -27.43
CA ILE A 517 17.92 0.75 -28.58
C ILE A 517 18.22 1.78 -29.69
N PRO A 518 19.30 1.59 -30.48
CA PRO A 518 19.67 2.52 -31.54
C PRO A 518 18.55 2.73 -32.55
N GLY A 519 18.29 3.99 -32.92
CA GLY A 519 17.27 4.34 -33.92
C GLY A 519 15.83 4.34 -33.40
N ARG A 520 15.61 4.06 -32.12
CA ARG A 520 14.29 4.13 -31.47
C ARG A 520 14.24 5.29 -30.48
N THR A 521 13.18 6.08 -30.51
CA THR A 521 12.96 7.09 -29.47
C THR A 521 12.59 6.39 -28.17
N VAL A 522 13.32 6.65 -27.09
CA VAL A 522 13.05 6.09 -25.77
C VAL A 522 12.69 7.21 -24.82
N LEU A 523 11.55 7.09 -24.15
CA LEU A 523 11.10 8.00 -23.10
C LEU A 523 10.93 7.20 -21.81
N THR A 524 11.25 7.80 -20.67
CA THR A 524 11.06 7.16 -19.36
C THR A 524 10.40 8.14 -18.39
N TYR A 525 9.28 7.74 -17.79
CA TYR A 525 8.51 8.58 -16.88
C TYR A 525 8.44 8.02 -15.46
N VAL A 526 8.50 8.94 -14.49
CA VAL A 526 8.15 8.68 -13.10
C VAL A 526 7.14 9.71 -12.65
N PHE A 527 5.96 9.27 -12.20
CA PHE A 527 4.91 10.17 -11.71
C PHE A 527 5.18 10.60 -10.27
N ARG A 528 4.86 11.86 -9.97
CA ARG A 528 4.89 12.46 -8.64
C ARG A 528 3.54 13.07 -8.34
N THR A 529 2.93 12.70 -7.22
CA THR A 529 1.68 13.29 -6.73
C THR A 529 1.96 14.45 -5.77
N PRO A 530 1.01 15.38 -5.54
CA PRO A 530 1.25 16.57 -4.72
C PRO A 530 1.58 16.30 -3.24
N ASP A 531 1.22 15.13 -2.71
CA ASP A 531 1.53 14.70 -1.34
C ASP A 531 2.97 14.25 -1.15
N LEU A 532 3.72 14.00 -2.24
CA LEU A 532 5.09 13.55 -2.18
C LEU A 532 6.09 14.72 -2.10
N PRO A 533 7.25 14.52 -1.44
CA PRO A 533 8.35 15.48 -1.49
C PRO A 533 8.85 15.73 -2.92
N LYS A 534 9.24 16.98 -3.18
CA LYS A 534 9.84 17.37 -4.47
C LYS A 534 11.16 16.66 -4.69
N VAL A 535 11.34 16.16 -5.91
CA VAL A 535 12.55 15.47 -6.37
C VAL A 535 12.94 16.03 -7.74
N PRO A 536 14.22 16.33 -7.99
CA PRO A 536 15.35 16.24 -7.05
C PRO A 536 15.29 17.19 -5.85
N ARG A 537 15.86 16.78 -4.72
CA ARG A 537 16.13 17.71 -3.60
C ARG A 537 17.33 18.61 -3.95
N PRO A 538 17.34 19.88 -3.52
CA PRO A 538 18.47 20.78 -3.79
C PRO A 538 19.83 20.28 -3.26
N SER A 539 19.83 19.48 -2.18
CA SER A 539 21.03 18.92 -1.56
C SER A 539 21.70 17.81 -2.38
N TRP A 540 21.05 17.28 -3.41
CA TRP A 540 21.52 16.11 -4.17
C TRP A 540 22.46 16.46 -5.32
N THR A 541 23.54 17.22 -5.07
CA THR A 541 24.36 17.81 -6.15
C THR A 541 24.82 16.79 -7.21
N SER A 542 25.28 15.60 -6.82
CA SER A 542 25.74 14.58 -7.77
C SER A 542 24.58 13.90 -8.51
N VAL A 543 23.51 13.53 -7.81
CA VAL A 543 22.35 12.87 -8.42
C VAL A 543 21.58 13.81 -9.33
N ASN A 544 21.54 15.10 -9.00
CA ASN A 544 20.90 16.12 -9.83
C ASN A 544 21.55 16.16 -11.21
N ARG A 545 22.88 16.10 -11.29
CA ARG A 545 23.59 16.01 -12.58
C ARG A 545 23.22 14.73 -13.34
N MET A 546 23.05 13.61 -12.64
CA MET A 546 22.62 12.36 -13.28
C MET A 546 21.19 12.44 -13.82
N ILE A 547 20.28 13.03 -13.05
CA ILE A 547 18.90 13.27 -13.46
C ILE A 547 18.87 14.21 -14.66
N GLU A 548 19.58 15.34 -14.61
CA GLU A 548 19.68 16.30 -15.73
C GLU A 548 20.26 15.66 -16.99
N ALA A 549 21.28 14.81 -16.86
CA ALA A 549 21.81 14.05 -17.99
C ALA A 549 20.78 13.04 -18.53
N ALA A 550 19.99 12.40 -17.67
CA ALA A 550 18.94 11.49 -18.09
C ALA A 550 17.81 12.25 -18.82
N GLU A 551 17.47 13.45 -18.36
CA GLU A 551 16.46 14.32 -18.98
C GLU A 551 16.77 14.65 -20.43
N GLN A 552 18.06 14.85 -20.75
CA GLN A 552 18.54 15.06 -22.11
C GLN A 552 18.35 13.82 -23.01
N THR A 553 18.20 12.64 -22.41
CA THR A 553 17.99 11.36 -23.12
C THR A 553 16.55 10.86 -23.09
N GLY A 554 15.60 11.68 -22.62
CA GLY A 554 14.16 11.35 -22.63
C GLY A 554 13.60 10.87 -21.28
N PHE A 555 14.35 10.96 -20.18
CA PHE A 555 13.80 10.80 -18.83
C PHE A 555 12.98 12.03 -18.42
N ALA A 556 11.87 11.86 -17.72
CA ALA A 556 11.16 12.97 -17.10
C ALA A 556 10.42 12.56 -15.83
N ILE A 557 10.45 13.47 -14.86
CA ILE A 557 9.61 13.42 -13.66
C ILE A 557 8.32 14.17 -13.99
N VAL A 558 7.19 13.48 -13.94
CA VAL A 558 5.87 14.03 -14.27
C VAL A 558 5.15 14.39 -12.98
N GLU A 559 5.18 15.67 -12.63
CA GLU A 559 4.42 16.21 -11.49
C GLU A 559 2.93 16.32 -11.85
N LEU A 560 2.11 15.51 -11.20
CA LEU A 560 0.66 15.51 -11.36
C LEU A 560 0.04 16.61 -10.51
N THR A 561 -0.91 17.33 -11.08
CA THR A 561 -1.74 18.27 -10.33
C THR A 561 -2.75 17.50 -9.46
N LEU A 562 -3.31 18.18 -8.44
CA LEU A 562 -4.35 17.59 -7.61
C LEU A 562 -5.56 17.12 -8.45
N ASP A 563 -5.94 17.88 -9.47
CA ASP A 563 -7.03 17.52 -10.37
C ASP A 563 -6.71 16.30 -11.22
N GLN A 564 -5.46 16.16 -11.69
CA GLN A 564 -5.01 14.95 -12.39
C GLN A 564 -5.04 13.73 -11.47
N VAL A 565 -4.59 13.85 -10.22
CA VAL A 565 -4.69 12.77 -9.23
C VAL A 565 -6.16 12.40 -9.01
N CYS A 566 -7.04 13.39 -8.79
CA CYS A 566 -8.46 13.13 -8.65
C CYS A 566 -9.04 12.41 -9.87
N ALA A 567 -8.67 12.83 -11.09
CA ALA A 567 -9.14 12.23 -12.34
C ALA A 567 -8.71 10.78 -12.50
N LEU A 568 -7.47 10.46 -12.14
CA LEU A 568 -6.91 9.11 -12.20
C LEU A 568 -7.64 8.17 -11.22
N HIS A 569 -7.82 8.63 -9.98
CA HIS A 569 -8.55 7.85 -8.97
C HIS A 569 -10.04 7.72 -9.33
N ALA A 570 -10.68 8.78 -9.82
CA ALA A 570 -12.07 8.75 -10.28
C ALA A 570 -12.26 7.80 -11.47
N ALA A 571 -11.30 7.75 -12.39
CA ALA A 571 -11.30 6.80 -13.51
C ALA A 571 -11.25 5.36 -13.01
N ARG A 572 -10.38 5.07 -12.04
CA ARG A 572 -10.27 3.75 -11.42
C ARG A 572 -11.55 3.36 -10.69
N GLU A 573 -12.15 4.28 -9.92
CA GLU A 573 -13.42 4.02 -9.24
C GLU A 573 -14.57 3.80 -10.23
N LEU A 574 -14.65 4.60 -11.30
CA LEU A 574 -15.68 4.43 -12.33
C LEU A 574 -15.55 3.07 -13.02
N TYR A 575 -14.33 2.65 -13.37
CA TYR A 575 -14.08 1.34 -13.95
C TYR A 575 -14.38 0.20 -12.97
N SER A 576 -14.00 0.35 -11.69
CA SER A 576 -14.35 -0.59 -10.63
C SER A 576 -15.86 -0.73 -10.46
N ASN A 577 -16.56 0.39 -10.50
CA ASN A 577 -18.01 0.44 -10.48
C ASN A 577 -18.62 -0.29 -11.69
N ALA A 578 -18.05 -0.16 -12.88
CA ALA A 578 -18.51 -0.91 -14.07
C ALA A 578 -18.34 -2.43 -13.91
N LEU A 579 -17.16 -2.88 -13.46
CA LEU A 579 -16.88 -4.30 -13.23
C LEU A 579 -17.80 -4.92 -12.18
N GLN A 580 -18.14 -4.14 -11.15
CA GLN A 580 -19.09 -4.53 -10.11
C GLN A 580 -20.55 -4.31 -10.49
N GLY A 581 -20.86 -3.79 -11.68
CA GLY A 581 -22.23 -3.47 -12.09
C GLY A 581 -22.92 -2.41 -11.23
N ASN A 582 -22.15 -1.49 -10.68
CA ASN A 582 -22.63 -0.35 -9.89
C ASN A 582 -23.15 0.77 -10.81
N ILE A 583 -22.83 0.73 -12.10
CA ILE A 583 -23.26 1.67 -13.13
C ILE A 583 -23.86 0.89 -14.32
N PRO A 584 -24.70 1.53 -15.16
CA PRO A 584 -25.38 0.85 -16.27
C PRO A 584 -24.48 0.53 -17.47
N TYR A 585 -23.16 0.61 -17.30
CA TYR A 585 -22.16 0.37 -18.33
C TYR A 585 -21.32 -0.85 -17.96
N THR A 586 -20.93 -1.62 -18.97
CA THR A 586 -19.99 -2.73 -18.83
C THR A 586 -18.57 -2.22 -18.60
N GLY A 587 -17.71 -3.06 -18.01
CA GLY A 587 -16.29 -2.74 -17.87
C GLY A 587 -15.62 -2.38 -19.20
N SER A 588 -15.94 -3.09 -20.28
CA SER A 588 -15.40 -2.81 -21.63
C SER A 588 -15.85 -1.46 -22.17
N GLU A 589 -17.13 -1.10 -22.03
CA GLU A 589 -17.65 0.20 -22.48
C GLU A 589 -17.03 1.34 -21.68
N THR A 590 -16.97 1.22 -20.36
CA THR A 590 -16.35 2.22 -19.48
C THR A 590 -14.87 2.36 -19.77
N LEU A 591 -14.13 1.27 -19.98
CA LEU A 591 -12.70 1.33 -20.31
C LEU A 591 -12.47 2.01 -21.67
N ALA A 592 -13.26 1.67 -22.69
CA ALA A 592 -13.17 2.31 -24.01
C ALA A 592 -13.44 3.82 -23.92
N TRP A 593 -14.44 4.22 -23.14
CA TRP A 593 -14.72 5.63 -22.88
C TRP A 593 -13.56 6.32 -22.15
N LEU A 594 -12.98 5.70 -21.11
CA LEU A 594 -11.81 6.23 -20.41
C LEU A 594 -10.61 6.39 -21.34
N GLN A 595 -10.36 5.40 -22.20
CA GLN A 595 -9.30 5.44 -23.20
C GLN A 595 -9.47 6.63 -24.16
N ALA A 596 -10.69 6.90 -24.62
CA ALA A 596 -10.98 8.07 -25.44
C ALA A 596 -10.85 9.39 -24.64
N ARG A 597 -11.36 9.41 -23.40
CA ARG A 597 -11.37 10.59 -22.52
C ARG A 597 -9.98 11.07 -22.15
N PHE A 598 -9.04 10.16 -21.95
CA PHE A 598 -7.63 10.43 -21.61
C PHE A 598 -6.69 10.34 -22.81
N ALA A 599 -7.22 10.16 -24.04
CA ALA A 599 -6.40 10.06 -25.24
C ALA A 599 -5.48 11.29 -25.44
N PRO A 600 -5.91 12.54 -25.20
CA PRO A 600 -5.03 13.71 -25.32
C PRO A 600 -3.83 13.66 -24.37
N GLU A 601 -4.05 13.37 -23.09
CA GLU A 601 -3.03 13.32 -22.05
C GLU A 601 -2.05 12.16 -22.28
N LEU A 602 -2.57 11.00 -22.67
CA LEU A 602 -1.76 9.83 -23.00
C LEU A 602 -0.95 10.05 -24.29
N LYS A 603 -1.48 10.78 -25.27
CA LYS A 603 -0.75 11.17 -26.49
C LYS A 603 0.40 12.11 -26.17
N GLU A 604 0.20 13.07 -25.26
CA GLU A 604 1.28 13.94 -24.78
C GLU A 604 2.42 13.12 -24.17
N LEU A 605 2.10 12.16 -23.28
CA LEU A 605 3.09 11.24 -22.74
C LEU A 605 3.77 10.39 -23.83
N ALA A 606 3.03 9.96 -24.84
CA ALA A 606 3.59 9.16 -25.92
C ALA A 606 4.56 9.97 -26.81
N GLU A 607 4.32 11.26 -27.04
CA GLU A 607 4.98 12.08 -28.07
C GLU A 607 5.92 13.16 -27.51
N ARG A 608 6.01 13.33 -26.19
CA ARG A 608 6.79 14.40 -25.58
C ARG A 608 8.25 14.39 -26.08
N PRO A 609 8.75 15.50 -26.64
CA PRO A 609 10.14 15.59 -27.05
C PRO A 609 11.05 15.57 -25.81
N PRO A 610 12.28 15.04 -25.92
CA PRO A 610 13.30 15.18 -24.87
C PRO A 610 13.51 16.64 -24.52
N ALA A 611 13.88 16.91 -23.26
CA ALA A 611 14.19 18.28 -22.86
C ALA A 611 15.37 18.80 -23.70
N PRO A 612 15.32 20.05 -24.21
CA PRO A 612 16.46 20.64 -24.88
C PRO A 612 17.65 20.71 -23.92
N PRO A 613 18.90 20.55 -24.41
CA PRO A 613 20.07 20.65 -23.57
C PRO A 613 20.10 22.03 -22.87
N LYS A 614 20.22 22.02 -21.54
CA LYS A 614 20.40 23.27 -20.78
C LYS A 614 21.71 23.93 -21.24
N PRO A 615 21.73 25.27 -21.45
CA PRO A 615 22.95 25.97 -21.82
C PRO A 615 24.01 25.76 -20.75
N ASP A 616 25.22 25.41 -21.20
CA ASP A 616 26.34 25.05 -20.34
C ASP A 616 26.69 26.24 -19.41
N PRO A 617 26.54 26.13 -18.08
CA PRO A 617 26.80 27.24 -17.16
C PRO A 617 28.30 27.62 -17.10
N GLY A 618 29.18 26.87 -17.75
CA GLY A 618 30.62 27.10 -17.84
C GLY A 618 31.12 27.86 -19.07
N GLY A 619 30.22 28.32 -19.96
CA GLY A 619 30.57 29.15 -21.11
C GLY A 619 31.20 30.48 -20.66
N THR A 620 32.52 30.50 -20.55
CA THR A 620 33.30 31.68 -20.19
C THR A 620 33.07 32.74 -21.26
N GLN A 621 32.23 33.74 -20.98
CA GLN A 621 32.08 34.90 -21.84
C GLN A 621 33.37 35.74 -21.77
N THR A 622 34.32 35.42 -22.64
CA THR A 622 35.43 36.31 -22.98
C THR A 622 34.98 37.26 -24.08
N GLY A 623 34.85 38.55 -23.73
CA GLY A 623 34.71 39.69 -24.65
C GLY A 623 33.28 39.94 -25.13
N GLY A 624 32.71 41.14 -25.11
CA GLY A 624 33.26 42.47 -24.88
C GLY A 624 32.40 43.44 -25.71
N ALA A 625 31.62 44.30 -25.05
CA ALA A 625 31.07 45.51 -25.67
C ALA A 625 30.65 46.48 -24.57
N ARG A 626 31.40 47.58 -24.46
CA ARG A 626 30.99 48.80 -23.77
C ARG A 626 29.81 49.40 -24.54
N HIS A 627 28.77 49.82 -23.83
CA HIS A 627 28.06 51.06 -24.15
C HIS A 627 27.38 51.63 -22.92
N ASP A 628 27.60 52.93 -22.76
CA ASP A 628 27.05 53.82 -21.74
C ASP A 628 25.53 53.93 -21.80
N ALA A 629 24.89 54.13 -20.63
CA ALA A 629 24.18 55.37 -20.29
C ALA A 629 22.97 55.15 -19.34
N ALA A 630 23.03 55.87 -18.23
CA ALA A 630 21.97 56.65 -17.59
C ALA A 630 20.66 55.99 -17.11
N GLY A 631 20.56 55.87 -15.78
CA GLY A 631 19.60 56.65 -15.00
C GLY A 631 18.26 56.02 -14.63
N HIS A 632 18.04 55.74 -13.34
CA HIS A 632 17.03 56.44 -12.51
C HIS A 632 17.04 55.95 -11.05
N ARG A 633 16.93 56.93 -10.14
CA ARG A 633 16.72 56.81 -8.68
C ARG A 633 15.27 56.41 -8.38
N ALA A 634 15.04 55.70 -7.27
CA ALA A 634 14.13 56.09 -6.16
C ALA A 634 14.04 54.94 -5.12
N THR A 635 14.63 55.09 -3.93
CA THR A 635 14.00 55.33 -2.60
C THR A 635 13.53 54.08 -1.85
N GLY A 636 14.05 53.88 -0.62
CA GLY A 636 13.90 52.72 0.28
C GLY A 636 12.56 52.62 1.05
N PRO A 637 12.49 52.20 2.35
CA PRO A 637 13.57 52.12 3.35
C PRO A 637 13.66 50.83 4.22
N HIS A 638 14.84 50.72 4.82
CA HIS A 638 15.22 50.17 6.14
C HIS A 638 14.20 49.45 7.03
N ALA A 639 14.65 48.30 7.57
CA ALA A 639 14.53 48.00 9.00
C ALA A 639 15.81 47.29 9.49
N GLU A 640 16.51 47.95 10.41
CA GLU A 640 17.65 47.46 11.18
C GLU A 640 17.20 46.44 12.24
N ARG A 641 18.04 45.45 12.55
CA ARG A 641 18.38 45.09 13.95
C ARG A 641 19.57 44.14 14.03
N SER A 642 20.70 44.78 14.30
CA SER A 642 21.86 44.41 15.12
C SER A 642 21.94 43.02 15.75
N ALA A 643 23.06 42.35 15.44
CA ALA A 643 23.78 41.45 16.33
C ALA A 643 24.54 42.24 17.43
N PRO A 644 24.99 41.56 18.50
CA PRO A 644 26.43 41.29 18.66
C PRO A 644 26.66 39.85 19.19
N GLY A 645 27.81 39.19 19.13
CA GLY A 645 29.18 39.53 18.75
C GLY A 645 30.14 38.53 19.44
N ARG A 646 31.05 37.97 18.64
CA ARG A 646 32.42 37.45 18.94
C ARG A 646 32.70 36.46 20.08
N SER A 647 33.39 35.37 19.72
CA SER A 647 34.80 35.09 20.12
C SER A 647 35.23 33.75 19.53
N THR A 648 35.97 33.70 18.40
CA THR A 648 37.44 33.54 18.30
C THR A 648 38.07 32.53 19.27
N GLY A 649 38.54 31.40 18.72
CA GLY A 649 39.38 30.41 19.39
C GLY A 649 39.88 29.36 18.39
N THR A 650 40.82 29.74 17.54
CA THR A 650 41.56 28.86 16.61
C THR A 650 42.79 28.29 17.31
N THR A 651 43.02 26.98 17.19
CA THR A 651 44.33 26.35 17.44
C THR A 651 44.62 25.38 16.28
N PRO A 652 45.82 25.42 15.66
CA PRO A 652 46.11 24.67 14.46
C PRO A 652 46.65 23.27 14.81
N VAL A 653 46.15 22.24 14.12
CA VAL A 653 46.76 20.90 14.13
C VAL A 653 47.37 20.64 12.76
N GLN A 654 48.68 20.41 12.75
CA GLN A 654 49.49 19.97 11.61
C GLN A 654 49.01 18.59 11.09
N PRO A 655 49.05 18.33 9.77
CA PRO A 655 48.89 16.99 9.24
C PRO A 655 50.25 16.26 9.23
N ALA A 656 50.29 15.10 9.90
CA ALA A 656 51.38 14.13 9.73
C ALA A 656 51.18 13.36 8.42
N ALA A 657 52.21 13.40 7.57
CA ALA A 657 52.34 12.55 6.41
C ALA A 657 52.58 11.10 6.85
N ALA A 658 51.82 10.16 6.29
CA ALA A 658 52.20 8.76 6.20
C ALA A 658 51.69 8.19 4.88
N ALA A 659 52.66 7.87 4.02
CA ALA A 659 52.48 7.09 2.81
C ALA A 659 51.92 5.70 3.15
N ASN A 660 51.00 5.20 2.33
CA ASN A 660 50.98 3.82 1.85
C ASN A 660 49.97 3.72 0.72
N GLY A 661 50.48 3.52 -0.50
CA GLY A 661 49.67 3.14 -1.64
C GLY A 661 49.28 1.67 -1.54
N HIS A 662 48.02 1.39 -1.86
CA HIS A 662 47.61 0.17 -2.54
C HIS A 662 46.27 0.47 -3.25
N ASP A 663 46.40 1.01 -4.46
CA ASP A 663 45.34 0.91 -5.46
C ASP A 663 45.16 -0.57 -5.83
N GLY A 664 43.98 -1.10 -5.51
CA GLY A 664 43.51 -2.39 -5.96
C GLY A 664 42.00 -2.38 -5.93
N ALA A 665 41.37 -2.06 -7.05
CA ALA A 665 39.94 -2.28 -7.24
C ALA A 665 39.57 -3.71 -6.82
N PRO A 666 38.44 -3.95 -6.15
CA PRO A 666 38.03 -5.30 -5.80
C PRO A 666 37.84 -6.09 -7.09
N ALA A 667 38.73 -7.05 -7.33
CA ALA A 667 38.65 -7.95 -8.48
C ALA A 667 37.25 -8.56 -8.49
N LEU A 668 36.49 -8.34 -9.57
CA LEU A 668 35.24 -9.05 -9.86
C LEU A 668 35.44 -10.53 -9.52
N ALA A 669 34.80 -10.98 -8.44
CA ALA A 669 35.00 -12.33 -7.93
C ALA A 669 34.67 -13.33 -9.05
N GLN A 670 35.71 -14.02 -9.52
CA GLN A 670 35.65 -14.94 -10.66
C GLN A 670 34.76 -16.14 -10.32
N ALA A 671 34.19 -16.78 -11.35
CA ALA A 671 33.48 -18.05 -11.20
C ALA A 671 34.39 -19.10 -10.52
N LEU A 672 33.80 -20.16 -9.96
CA LEU A 672 34.58 -21.27 -9.42
C LEU A 672 35.47 -21.86 -10.50
N ASP A 673 36.71 -22.19 -10.12
CA ASP A 673 37.59 -22.94 -11.00
C ASP A 673 36.99 -24.33 -11.30
N PRO A 674 37.35 -24.97 -12.43
CA PRO A 674 36.76 -26.24 -12.85
C PRO A 674 36.91 -27.38 -11.83
N ALA A 675 37.97 -27.39 -11.02
CA ALA A 675 38.18 -28.42 -10.01
C ALA A 675 37.18 -28.28 -8.86
N ARG A 676 36.95 -27.05 -8.38
CA ARG A 676 35.93 -26.76 -7.36
C ARG A 676 34.51 -26.95 -7.87
N LEU A 677 34.21 -26.53 -9.10
CA LEU A 677 32.90 -26.78 -9.70
C LEU A 677 32.60 -28.29 -9.79
N ARG A 678 33.61 -29.13 -10.04
CA ARG A 678 33.45 -30.59 -10.04
C ARG A 678 33.05 -31.13 -8.67
N ILE A 679 33.64 -30.63 -7.58
CA ILE A 679 33.24 -31.00 -6.20
C ILE A 679 31.77 -30.65 -5.93
N VAL A 680 31.32 -29.47 -6.40
CA VAL A 680 29.91 -29.04 -6.29
C VAL A 680 29.01 -29.99 -7.06
N LEU A 681 29.36 -30.31 -8.31
CA LEU A 681 28.58 -31.19 -9.17
C LEU A 681 28.46 -32.60 -8.59
N ASP A 682 29.56 -33.17 -8.11
CA ASP A 682 29.57 -34.50 -7.50
C ASP A 682 28.71 -34.51 -6.23
N THR A 683 28.84 -33.49 -5.38
CA THR A 683 28.06 -33.35 -4.14
C THR A 683 26.55 -33.24 -4.42
N VAL A 684 26.15 -32.38 -5.36
CA VAL A 684 24.72 -32.20 -5.71
C VAL A 684 24.17 -33.42 -6.43
N ARG A 685 24.97 -34.10 -7.25
CA ARG A 685 24.57 -35.35 -7.92
C ARG A 685 24.35 -36.49 -6.93
N GLU A 686 25.23 -36.64 -5.93
CA GLU A 686 25.11 -37.67 -4.88
C GLU A 686 23.85 -37.49 -4.04
N GLN A 687 23.57 -36.26 -3.61
CA GLN A 687 22.55 -35.98 -2.60
C GLN A 687 21.22 -35.46 -3.19
N ARG A 688 21.17 -35.22 -4.50
CA ARG A 688 20.04 -34.67 -5.27
C ARG A 688 19.65 -33.22 -4.93
N ILE A 689 19.53 -32.88 -3.64
CA ILE A 689 19.24 -31.53 -3.10
C ILE A 689 20.18 -31.31 -1.91
N VAL A 690 20.96 -30.22 -1.94
CA VAL A 690 22.00 -29.96 -0.93
C VAL A 690 21.93 -28.51 -0.45
N ASP A 691 22.05 -28.29 0.85
CA ASP A 691 22.22 -26.96 1.43
C ASP A 691 23.54 -26.33 0.97
N ILE A 692 23.52 -25.08 0.52
CA ILE A 692 24.71 -24.36 0.06
C ILE A 692 25.81 -24.33 1.12
N THR A 693 25.47 -24.30 2.41
CA THR A 693 26.44 -24.32 3.51
C THR A 693 27.21 -25.65 3.56
N ALA A 694 26.56 -26.78 3.27
CA ALA A 694 27.23 -28.08 3.19
C ALA A 694 28.21 -28.14 2.00
N VAL A 695 27.84 -27.51 0.88
CA VAL A 695 28.73 -27.39 -0.29
C VAL A 695 29.93 -26.49 0.01
N LEU A 696 29.71 -25.35 0.67
CA LEU A 696 30.80 -24.45 1.09
C LEU A 696 31.72 -25.11 2.12
N GLY A 697 31.17 -25.93 3.03
CA GLY A 697 31.93 -26.76 3.95
C GLY A 697 32.84 -27.75 3.24
N ARG A 698 32.36 -28.43 2.18
CA ARG A 698 33.20 -29.32 1.34
C ARG A 698 34.27 -28.57 0.55
N LEU A 699 34.02 -27.32 0.16
CA LEU A 699 35.02 -26.46 -0.49
C LEU A 699 36.04 -25.87 0.49
N GLY A 700 35.79 -25.98 1.80
CA GLY A 700 36.66 -25.49 2.87
C GLY A 700 36.73 -23.96 2.98
N ARG A 701 35.79 -23.24 2.36
CA ARG A 701 35.84 -21.77 2.22
C ARG A 701 34.44 -21.16 2.12
N GLU A 702 34.04 -20.37 3.10
CA GLU A 702 32.75 -19.66 3.10
C GLU A 702 32.71 -18.48 2.11
N ASP A 703 33.86 -17.86 1.83
CA ASP A 703 33.98 -16.71 0.92
C ASP A 703 33.73 -17.07 -0.56
N LEU A 704 33.58 -18.37 -0.86
CA LEU A 704 33.22 -18.87 -2.20
C LEU A 704 31.71 -18.88 -2.47
N ARG A 705 30.87 -18.36 -1.57
CA ARG A 705 29.40 -18.33 -1.73
C ARG A 705 28.96 -17.69 -3.04
N ASP A 706 29.45 -16.50 -3.37
CA ASP A 706 29.04 -15.78 -4.58
C ASP A 706 29.63 -16.37 -5.87
N PRO A 707 30.93 -16.77 -5.92
CA PRO A 707 31.46 -17.58 -7.02
C PRO A 707 30.65 -18.86 -7.28
N LEU A 708 30.22 -19.55 -6.21
CA LEU A 708 29.43 -20.78 -6.28
C LEU A 708 28.07 -20.51 -6.91
N LEU A 709 27.32 -19.52 -6.43
CA LEU A 709 25.99 -19.17 -6.96
C LEU A 709 26.06 -18.82 -8.45
N ARG A 710 27.03 -18.00 -8.86
CA ARG A 710 27.24 -17.68 -10.29
C ARG A 710 27.56 -18.90 -11.13
N SER A 711 28.40 -19.81 -10.60
CA SER A 711 28.74 -21.06 -11.30
C SER A 711 27.55 -22.00 -11.42
N VAL A 712 26.68 -22.02 -10.40
CA VAL A 712 25.41 -22.78 -10.40
C VAL A 712 24.44 -22.21 -11.43
N GLU A 713 24.29 -20.88 -11.50
CA GLU A 713 23.42 -20.20 -12.46
C GLU A 713 23.85 -20.43 -13.91
N ALA A 714 25.16 -20.43 -14.17
CA ALA A 714 25.74 -20.69 -15.49
C ALA A 714 25.70 -22.16 -15.91
N HIS A 715 25.56 -23.11 -14.97
CA HIS A 715 25.65 -24.53 -15.28
C HIS A 715 24.29 -25.12 -15.71
N PRO A 716 24.20 -25.82 -16.86
CA PRO A 716 22.92 -26.25 -17.44
C PRO A 716 22.14 -27.25 -16.59
N ASN A 717 22.85 -28.00 -15.73
CA ASN A 717 22.27 -29.08 -14.91
C ASN A 717 22.07 -28.73 -13.44
N LEU A 718 22.43 -27.51 -12.99
CA LEU A 718 22.24 -27.11 -11.61
C LEU A 718 21.16 -26.03 -11.51
N LYS A 719 20.52 -25.96 -10.35
CA LYS A 719 19.59 -24.89 -10.00
C LYS A 719 19.72 -24.55 -8.52
N ALA A 720 19.79 -23.27 -8.22
CA ALA A 720 19.67 -22.77 -6.85
C ALA A 720 18.19 -22.48 -6.55
N HIS A 721 17.73 -22.91 -5.38
CA HIS A 721 16.39 -22.68 -4.86
C HIS A 721 16.51 -21.92 -3.53
N PRO A 722 15.92 -20.72 -3.39
CA PRO A 722 15.85 -20.06 -2.10
C PRO A 722 14.98 -20.89 -1.16
N GLY A 723 15.49 -21.17 0.04
CA GLY A 723 14.74 -21.75 1.15
C GLY A 723 14.60 -20.75 2.31
N PRO A 724 13.81 -21.07 3.34
CA PRO A 724 13.46 -20.13 4.42
C PRO A 724 14.66 -19.59 5.22
N ARG A 725 15.79 -20.33 5.25
CA ARG A 725 17.01 -19.96 6.01
C ARG A 725 18.31 -20.13 5.23
N THR A 726 18.26 -20.70 4.03
CA THR A 726 19.44 -21.08 3.25
C THR A 726 19.10 -21.22 1.76
N ILE A 727 20.09 -21.46 0.91
CA ILE A 727 19.89 -21.77 -0.51
C ILE A 727 20.13 -23.26 -0.72
N PHE A 728 19.23 -23.94 -1.41
CA PHE A 728 19.40 -25.33 -1.81
C PHE A 728 19.89 -25.42 -3.25
N LEU A 729 20.93 -26.23 -3.49
CA LEU A 729 21.42 -26.57 -4.81
C LEU A 729 20.83 -27.92 -5.22
N GLN A 730 20.19 -27.96 -6.39
CA GLN A 730 19.51 -29.14 -6.90
C GLN A 730 19.98 -29.47 -8.33
N TRP A 731 20.10 -30.77 -8.62
CA TRP A 731 20.31 -31.23 -9.99
C TRP A 731 19.01 -31.10 -10.79
N ARG A 732 19.04 -30.43 -11.94
CA ARG A 732 17.87 -30.34 -12.82
C ARG A 732 17.54 -31.74 -13.31
N ILE A 733 16.35 -32.21 -12.97
CA ILE A 733 15.76 -33.37 -13.62
C ILE A 733 15.36 -32.88 -15.01
N THR A 734 16.17 -33.20 -16.01
CA THR A 734 15.75 -33.04 -17.41
C THR A 734 14.50 -33.93 -17.59
N PRO A 735 13.38 -33.40 -18.10
CA PRO A 735 12.18 -34.22 -18.34
C PRO A 735 12.47 -35.38 -19.29
#